data_AF-A0A3M7TE44-F1
#
_entry.id   AF-A0A3M7TE44-F1
#
_cell.length_a   1.000
_cell.length_b   1.000
_cell.length_c   1.000
_cell.angle_alpha   90.00
_cell.angle_beta   90.00
_cell.angle_gamma   90.00
#
_symmetry.space_group_name_H-M   'P 1'
#
loop_
_entity.id
_entity.type
_entity.pdbx_description
1 polymer ?
#
loop_
_entity_poly.entity_id
_entity_poly.type
_entity_poly.pdbx_seq_one_letter_code
_entity_poly.pdbx_strand_id
1 'polypeptide(L)'
;MNSSFTILIMIHGTLKKHPKKQESMVLNKSIYTFLINFYFFIVFKQLITEKKLMYKKLTLVFGCLLLLVAVNCSDENNLLPENNVTSGNEITDGSVTLRYGGGDLDKNLNFVNTKLSFVNLSEDAGELSNASTQASVTYTPNLSGAIAATGSNWYNINNSETYYIPEGTTFTGGFNFNSAGKIIILGNLGGSNWINVPNNGRVEVGPTGKILSTANFHLNNGGLLYNYGVTNYTTNSVDGTIYNYSELAFKNAISLNSSSTVNNYCKMTFESQTNYLNAKLNNEGYLIFTKGFHINSSGNLNLIPGSYTEVTGGTVSMDGKISNSGSGYARMDFSNASLGYLNATPAVTGPVDLNFTNTNYTIFQGTNNTKITSQVTLNGNAYIAASGCVPQKGVPPCNNSQLQFTLLANVTSPTVNSAILSATSVKMLNGLAYVSYHTNDNLYGSSPYGALRVFNVSDNANPSLISEAIFNKVEFNDVNVDNGILYAVGGDKNGARLVTAPLANGTFNTQDLTLFKDYKLPSSSGKGSIFYNNSLWAVTGATGGGYFKLNPASNYSVSEQVYSTGDRSKYVARNDAYQVFFAVEANGAFVRIANSDGSSPRTYSYSGLAQTVVDGKNTLVLDTEYAYIALSDKGVAKIKLSTGELVNHFVPRNYMVNSAKVFSQTGLTNGVAVNNCYLYLANGTDGVIVLNKNTFNVVGYYKLSASANFIHINNNVAFVGNGQNGLSIIKIN
;
A
#
# COMPACT_ATOMS: atom_id res chain seq x y z
N MET A 1 8.11 -51.20 -9.17
CA MET A 1 7.02 -52.14 -9.52
C MET A 1 5.78 -51.32 -9.86
N ASN A 2 5.16 -51.59 -11.01
CA ASN A 2 4.03 -50.80 -11.53
C ASN A 2 2.70 -51.25 -10.91
N SER A 3 1.73 -50.33 -10.78
CA SER A 3 0.28 -50.60 -10.90
C SER A 3 -0.50 -49.30 -10.96
N SER A 4 -0.64 -48.74 -12.18
CA SER A 4 -1.58 -47.65 -12.47
C SER A 4 -2.83 -48.23 -13.13
N PHE A 5 -4.01 -47.90 -12.62
CA PHE A 5 -5.29 -48.23 -13.28
C PHE A 5 -5.87 -46.98 -13.94
N THR A 6 -5.93 -47.00 -15.28
CA THR A 6 -6.64 -46.03 -16.10
C THR A 6 -7.92 -46.69 -16.61
N ILE A 7 -9.08 -46.04 -16.44
CA ILE A 7 -10.31 -46.42 -17.13
C ILE A 7 -10.63 -45.34 -18.16
N LEU A 8 -10.57 -45.74 -19.43
CA LEU A 8 -10.91 -44.94 -20.59
C LEU A 8 -12.34 -45.31 -21.04
N ILE A 9 -13.24 -44.35 -21.15
CA ILE A 9 -14.56 -44.56 -21.78
C ILE A 9 -14.61 -43.66 -23.02
N MET A 10 -14.48 -44.27 -24.20
CA MET A 10 -14.81 -43.63 -25.47
C MET A 10 -16.32 -43.72 -25.71
N ILE A 11 -16.94 -42.61 -26.11
CA ILE A 11 -18.23 -42.62 -26.80
C ILE A 11 -18.06 -41.83 -28.10
N HIS A 12 -18.06 -42.54 -29.24
CA HIS A 12 -18.24 -41.93 -30.55
C HIS A 12 -19.74 -41.81 -30.84
N GLY A 13 -20.20 -40.63 -31.25
CA GLY A 13 -21.59 -40.39 -31.64
C GLY A 13 -21.71 -39.16 -32.53
N THR A 14 -21.99 -39.36 -33.82
CA THR A 14 -21.99 -38.32 -34.86
C THR A 14 -23.29 -37.51 -34.91
N LEU A 15 -23.17 -36.18 -35.10
CA LEU A 15 -24.30 -35.26 -35.30
C LEU A 15 -24.96 -35.41 -36.69
N LYS A 16 -26.29 -35.50 -36.74
CA LYS A 16 -27.13 -35.15 -37.91
C LYS A 16 -28.44 -34.44 -37.47
N LYS A 17 -29.09 -33.76 -38.42
CA LYS A 17 -30.02 -32.63 -38.25
C LYS A 17 -31.45 -32.99 -37.72
N HIS A 18 -32.09 -31.97 -37.14
CA HIS A 18 -33.53 -31.70 -36.85
C HIS A 18 -34.59 -32.31 -37.82
N PRO A 19 -35.93 -32.40 -37.49
CA PRO A 19 -36.69 -31.48 -36.61
C PRO A 19 -37.89 -32.03 -35.74
N LYS A 20 -38.46 -31.14 -34.89
CA LYS A 20 -39.84 -31.07 -34.32
C LYS A 20 -40.53 -32.32 -33.71
N LYS A 21 -40.79 -32.28 -32.38
CA LYS A 21 -42.14 -32.06 -31.76
C LYS A 21 -42.08 -32.05 -30.21
N GLN A 22 -43.10 -31.48 -29.57
CA GLN A 22 -43.34 -31.58 -28.12
C GLN A 22 -43.87 -32.98 -27.74
N GLU A 23 -43.48 -33.48 -26.58
CA GLU A 23 -44.37 -34.20 -25.66
C GLU A 23 -43.80 -34.20 -24.24
N SER A 24 -44.67 -34.15 -23.23
CA SER A 24 -44.31 -34.02 -21.81
C SER A 24 -44.21 -35.37 -21.12
N MET A 25 -43.13 -35.62 -20.37
CA MET A 25 -43.00 -36.82 -19.54
C MET A 25 -42.75 -36.46 -18.07
N VAL A 26 -43.68 -36.87 -17.21
CA VAL A 26 -43.62 -36.70 -15.76
C VAL A 26 -42.69 -37.76 -15.16
N LEU A 27 -41.66 -37.34 -14.41
CA LEU A 27 -40.70 -38.27 -13.79
C LEU A 27 -41.08 -38.58 -12.33
N ASN A 28 -41.29 -39.86 -12.03
CA ASN A 28 -41.76 -40.33 -10.72
C ASN A 28 -40.62 -40.40 -9.68
N LYS A 29 -40.87 -39.93 -8.46
CA LYS A 29 -39.84 -39.56 -7.46
C LYS A 29 -39.38 -40.70 -6.53
N SER A 30 -39.73 -41.96 -6.81
CA SER A 30 -39.66 -43.06 -5.82
C SER A 30 -38.48 -44.05 -5.96
N ILE A 31 -37.61 -43.92 -6.97
CA ILE A 31 -36.54 -44.92 -7.24
C ILE A 31 -35.15 -44.48 -6.72
N TYR A 32 -34.89 -43.17 -6.58
CA TYR A 32 -33.58 -42.66 -6.14
C TYR A 32 -33.29 -42.89 -4.64
N THR A 33 -34.31 -42.98 -3.79
CA THR A 33 -34.15 -43.07 -2.33
C THR A 33 -33.67 -44.46 -1.86
N PHE A 34 -33.83 -45.50 -2.68
CA PHE A 34 -33.46 -46.87 -2.28
C PHE A 34 -31.98 -47.20 -2.52
N LEU A 35 -31.39 -46.66 -3.59
CA LEU A 35 -29.99 -46.92 -3.97
C LEU A 35 -28.96 -46.21 -3.05
N ILE A 36 -29.30 -45.04 -2.51
CA ILE A 36 -28.38 -44.26 -1.66
C ILE A 36 -28.22 -44.88 -0.26
N ASN A 37 -29.27 -45.47 0.30
CA ASN A 37 -29.24 -46.06 1.64
C ASN A 37 -28.46 -47.38 1.71
N PHE A 38 -28.39 -48.16 0.63
CA PHE A 38 -27.68 -49.44 0.62
C PHE A 38 -26.15 -49.28 0.59
N TYR A 39 -25.65 -48.19 -0.03
CA TYR A 39 -24.20 -47.93 -0.13
C TYR A 39 -23.58 -47.42 1.18
N PHE A 40 -24.33 -46.65 1.98
CA PHE A 40 -23.86 -46.11 3.26
C PHE A 40 -23.63 -47.20 4.33
N PHE A 41 -24.40 -48.29 4.29
CA PHE A 41 -24.37 -49.32 5.33
C PHE A 41 -23.15 -50.27 5.23
N ILE A 42 -22.54 -50.40 4.06
CA ILE A 42 -21.40 -51.29 3.82
C ILE A 42 -20.08 -50.63 4.24
N VAL A 43 -19.88 -49.35 3.91
CA VAL A 43 -18.62 -48.62 4.20
C VAL A 43 -18.41 -48.40 5.71
N PHE A 44 -19.49 -48.15 6.46
CA PHE A 44 -19.38 -47.86 7.90
C PHE A 44 -18.98 -49.06 8.76
N LYS A 45 -19.25 -50.30 8.29
CA LYS A 45 -18.99 -51.52 9.05
C LYS A 45 -17.53 -51.99 8.98
N GLN A 46 -16.75 -51.48 8.01
CA GLN A 46 -15.36 -51.87 7.79
C GLN A 46 -14.36 -50.99 8.57
N LEU A 47 -14.71 -49.72 8.84
CA LEU A 47 -13.89 -48.75 9.58
C LEU A 47 -13.87 -48.94 11.12
N ILE A 48 -14.78 -49.74 11.68
CA ILE A 48 -14.90 -49.97 13.14
C ILE A 48 -13.96 -51.10 13.61
N THR A 49 -13.51 -51.98 12.72
CA THR A 49 -12.76 -53.19 13.07
C THR A 49 -11.26 -52.94 13.28
N GLU A 50 -10.66 -51.96 12.60
CA GLU A 50 -9.19 -51.74 12.64
C GLU A 50 -8.71 -50.87 13.83
N LYS A 51 -9.57 -50.07 14.47
CA LYS A 51 -9.16 -49.20 15.59
C LYS A 51 -8.97 -49.90 16.93
N LYS A 52 -9.21 -51.21 17.04
CA LYS A 52 -9.18 -51.96 18.32
C LYS A 52 -7.83 -52.61 18.68
N LEU A 53 -6.79 -52.44 17.86
CA LEU A 53 -5.51 -53.16 18.01
C LEU A 53 -4.26 -52.27 18.18
N MET A 54 -4.36 -51.08 18.79
CA MET A 54 -3.18 -50.24 19.01
C MET A 54 -3.14 -49.38 20.29
N TYR A 55 -3.65 -49.90 21.41
CA TYR A 55 -3.38 -49.33 22.75
C TYR A 55 -3.19 -50.44 23.80
N LYS A 56 -1.96 -50.99 23.86
CA LYS A 56 -1.51 -51.82 24.99
C LYS A 56 0.03 -51.96 25.01
N LYS A 57 0.70 -51.03 25.70
CA LYS A 57 1.89 -51.25 26.56
C LYS A 57 2.36 -49.91 27.14
N LEU A 58 2.26 -49.80 28.46
CA LEU A 58 2.91 -48.80 29.29
C LEU A 58 3.76 -49.53 30.34
N THR A 59 4.76 -48.83 30.87
CA THR A 59 5.62 -49.13 32.05
C THR A 59 7.04 -49.62 31.69
N LEU A 60 8.07 -48.82 32.01
CA LEU A 60 9.01 -49.04 33.13
C LEU A 60 10.24 -48.09 33.06
N VAL A 61 10.44 -47.29 34.11
CA VAL A 61 11.71 -46.84 34.75
C VAL A 61 12.95 -46.53 33.88
N PHE A 62 13.53 -45.33 34.04
CA PHE A 62 14.87 -45.15 34.60
C PHE A 62 15.09 -43.71 35.11
N GLY A 63 15.87 -43.58 36.19
CA GLY A 63 16.31 -42.30 36.76
C GLY A 63 17.76 -42.38 37.24
N CYS A 64 18.28 -41.28 37.80
CA CYS A 64 19.70 -41.07 38.16
C CYS A 64 20.63 -40.95 36.92
N LEU A 65 21.72 -40.17 36.91
CA LEU A 65 22.30 -39.22 37.89
C LEU A 65 23.20 -38.25 37.11
N LEU A 66 23.32 -36.98 37.52
CA LEU A 66 24.55 -36.20 37.27
C LEU A 66 24.59 -34.96 38.18
N LEU A 67 25.39 -35.06 39.25
CA LEU A 67 25.82 -33.91 40.04
C LEU A 67 26.92 -33.16 39.27
N LEU A 68 26.81 -31.83 39.21
CA LEU A 68 27.96 -30.94 39.03
C LEU A 68 27.86 -29.81 40.05
N VAL A 69 29.02 -29.41 40.57
CA VAL A 69 29.15 -28.72 41.86
C VAL A 69 28.87 -27.23 41.73
N ALA A 70 28.03 -26.71 42.62
CA ALA A 70 27.85 -25.26 42.80
C ALA A 70 29.02 -24.66 43.61
N VAL A 71 29.58 -23.55 43.13
CA VAL A 71 30.33 -22.61 43.97
C VAL A 71 29.37 -21.48 44.35
N ASN A 72 29.32 -21.16 45.63
CA ASN A 72 28.26 -20.36 46.24
C ASN A 72 28.66 -18.88 46.43
N CYS A 73 27.65 -18.03 46.68
CA CYS A 73 27.61 -16.58 46.97
C CYS A 73 27.11 -15.73 45.78
N SER A 74 26.05 -14.92 45.90
CA SER A 74 25.06 -14.70 46.98
C SER A 74 23.79 -14.05 46.36
N ASP A 75 22.65 -13.78 47.01
CA ASP A 75 22.23 -13.77 48.43
C ASP A 75 20.74 -14.19 48.61
N GLU A 76 20.27 -14.25 49.86
CA GLU A 76 18.86 -14.22 50.36
C GLU A 76 17.70 -14.83 49.53
N ASN A 77 17.34 -16.07 49.87
CA ASN A 77 16.01 -16.64 49.60
C ASN A 77 15.03 -16.32 50.74
N ASN A 78 13.95 -15.59 50.44
CA ASN A 78 12.70 -15.69 51.19
C ASN A 78 11.73 -16.56 50.38
N LEU A 79 11.62 -17.83 50.77
CA LEU A 79 10.82 -18.82 50.06
C LEU A 79 9.32 -18.55 50.25
N LEU A 80 8.61 -18.24 49.16
CA LEU A 80 7.18 -18.48 49.03
C LEU A 80 6.96 -19.69 48.10
N PRO A 81 5.97 -20.55 48.39
CA PRO A 81 5.95 -21.91 47.87
C PRO A 81 5.62 -22.01 46.38
N GLU A 82 6.17 -23.05 45.74
CA GLU A 82 5.75 -23.50 44.41
C GLU A 82 4.24 -23.79 44.38
N ASN A 83 3.49 -22.92 43.71
CA ASN A 83 2.09 -23.18 43.37
C ASN A 83 1.99 -23.56 41.89
N ASN A 84 1.35 -24.71 41.64
CA ASN A 84 1.12 -25.25 40.31
C ASN A 84 0.49 -24.22 39.36
N VAL A 85 1.09 -24.02 38.19
CA VAL A 85 0.60 -23.08 37.18
C VAL A 85 -0.61 -23.66 36.44
N THR A 86 -1.81 -23.39 36.97
CA THR A 86 -3.10 -23.61 36.30
C THR A 86 -4.12 -22.54 36.69
N SER A 87 -4.27 -21.51 35.85
CA SER A 87 -5.54 -20.80 35.57
C SER A 87 -5.28 -19.55 34.71
N GLY A 88 -5.95 -19.43 33.56
CA GLY A 88 -6.25 -18.12 32.99
C GLY A 88 -7.19 -17.37 33.95
N ASN A 89 -6.93 -16.09 34.18
CA ASN A 89 -7.75 -15.30 35.09
C ASN A 89 -9.09 -14.95 34.42
N GLU A 90 -10.21 -15.25 35.09
CA GLU A 90 -11.57 -14.97 34.62
C GLU A 90 -12.35 -14.20 35.69
N ILE A 91 -13.12 -13.20 35.26
CA ILE A 91 -14.15 -12.54 36.07
C ILE A 91 -15.48 -12.52 35.31
N THR A 92 -16.61 -12.63 35.99
CA THR A 92 -17.94 -12.63 35.36
C THR A 92 -19.02 -12.04 36.27
N ASP A 93 -20.00 -11.36 35.67
CA ASP A 93 -21.27 -10.98 36.30
C ASP A 93 -22.48 -11.76 35.73
N GLY A 94 -22.21 -12.79 34.90
CA GLY A 94 -23.21 -13.57 34.19
C GLY A 94 -23.75 -12.91 32.90
N SER A 95 -23.56 -11.59 32.72
CA SER A 95 -23.86 -10.87 31.48
C SER A 95 -22.61 -10.69 30.60
N VAL A 96 -21.49 -10.38 31.23
CA VAL A 96 -20.15 -10.27 30.65
C VAL A 96 -19.20 -11.22 31.39
N THR A 97 -18.33 -11.89 30.63
CA THR A 97 -17.20 -12.67 31.17
C THR A 97 -15.91 -12.16 30.56
N LEU A 98 -14.99 -11.66 31.38
CA LEU A 98 -13.68 -11.15 30.95
C LEU A 98 -12.58 -12.14 31.33
N ARG A 99 -11.74 -12.47 30.36
CA ARG A 99 -10.56 -13.33 30.47
C ARG A 99 -9.29 -12.57 30.11
N TYR A 100 -8.19 -12.87 30.80
CA TYR A 100 -6.93 -12.17 30.61
C TYR A 100 -5.71 -13.01 31.03
N GLY A 101 -4.53 -12.60 30.57
CA GLY A 101 -3.24 -13.16 31.03
C GLY A 101 -2.56 -14.14 30.07
N GLY A 102 -2.97 -14.21 28.80
CA GLY A 102 -2.28 -14.98 27.75
C GLY A 102 -2.49 -16.50 27.83
N GLY A 103 -2.01 -17.17 28.89
CA GLY A 103 -1.79 -18.63 28.93
C GLY A 103 -2.90 -19.52 28.35
N ASP A 104 -4.14 -19.43 28.85
CA ASP A 104 -5.28 -20.19 28.30
C ASP A 104 -5.89 -19.58 27.03
N LEU A 105 -5.68 -18.28 26.82
CA LEU A 105 -6.17 -17.55 25.65
C LEU A 105 -5.33 -17.85 24.40
N ASP A 106 -4.02 -18.01 24.54
CA ASP A 106 -3.09 -18.31 23.44
C ASP A 106 -3.32 -19.70 22.84
N LYS A 107 -3.96 -20.62 23.58
CA LYS A 107 -4.47 -21.90 23.05
C LYS A 107 -5.52 -21.72 21.93
N ASN A 108 -6.09 -20.52 21.79
CA ASN A 108 -6.97 -20.19 20.67
C ASN A 108 -6.20 -19.85 19.38
N LEU A 109 -4.87 -19.64 19.42
CA LEU A 109 -4.04 -19.41 18.24
C LEU A 109 -3.36 -20.71 17.80
N ASN A 110 -3.75 -21.20 16.63
CA ASN A 110 -3.07 -22.29 15.95
C ASN A 110 -2.12 -21.73 14.89
N PHE A 111 -0.82 -21.74 15.17
CA PHE A 111 0.23 -21.33 14.24
C PHE A 111 0.43 -22.38 13.15
N VAL A 112 0.28 -21.95 11.89
CA VAL A 112 0.31 -22.83 10.71
C VAL A 112 1.51 -22.53 9.80
N ASN A 113 1.97 -21.27 9.77
CA ASN A 113 3.07 -20.74 8.95
C ASN A 113 3.19 -21.39 7.55
N THR A 114 2.08 -21.51 6.84
CA THR A 114 1.97 -22.29 5.59
C THR A 114 1.61 -21.38 4.42
N LYS A 115 2.34 -21.52 3.30
CA LYS A 115 2.03 -20.80 2.06
C LYS A 115 0.63 -21.18 1.56
N LEU A 116 -0.22 -20.18 1.36
CA LEU A 116 -1.55 -20.37 0.78
C LEU A 116 -1.42 -20.61 -0.73
N SER A 117 -2.31 -21.46 -1.27
CA SER A 117 -2.44 -21.66 -2.71
C SER A 117 -3.10 -20.43 -3.33
N PHE A 118 -2.28 -19.53 -3.87
CA PHE A 118 -2.72 -18.35 -4.60
C PHE A 118 -2.82 -18.69 -6.09
N VAL A 119 -4.04 -18.63 -6.63
CA VAL A 119 -4.29 -18.79 -8.06
C VAL A 119 -4.06 -17.44 -8.71
N ASN A 120 -2.88 -17.26 -9.31
CA ASN A 120 -2.57 -16.07 -10.11
C ASN A 120 -3.32 -16.13 -11.44
N LEU A 121 -3.95 -15.02 -11.81
CA LEU A 121 -4.78 -14.82 -13.01
C LEU A 121 -4.36 -13.58 -13.81
N SER A 122 -3.27 -12.90 -13.45
CA SER A 122 -2.80 -11.72 -14.17
C SER A 122 -2.16 -12.11 -15.50
N GLU A 123 -2.75 -11.67 -16.60
CA GLU A 123 -1.97 -11.31 -17.79
C GLU A 123 -1.18 -10.03 -17.44
N ASP A 124 0.13 -10.01 -17.68
CA ASP A 124 1.03 -8.94 -17.20
C ASP A 124 0.61 -7.56 -17.75
N ALA A 125 -0.05 -6.78 -16.90
CA ALA A 125 -0.41 -5.41 -17.21
C ALA A 125 0.83 -4.51 -17.10
N GLY A 126 1.35 -4.08 -18.25
CA GLY A 126 2.60 -3.32 -18.38
C GLY A 126 2.75 -2.20 -17.35
N GLU A 127 3.69 -2.38 -16.42
CA GLU A 127 3.87 -1.51 -15.27
C GLU A 127 4.61 -0.22 -15.66
N LEU A 128 4.18 0.93 -15.10
CA LEU A 128 4.84 2.24 -15.27
C LEU A 128 6.10 2.35 -14.41
N SER A 129 7.05 1.43 -14.62
CA SER A 129 8.28 1.31 -13.86
C SER A 129 9.48 1.08 -14.75
N ASN A 130 10.53 1.87 -14.55
CA ASN A 130 11.81 1.63 -15.19
C ASN A 130 12.91 1.84 -14.14
N ALA A 131 13.81 0.87 -14.02
CA ALA A 131 15.06 1.07 -13.29
C ALA A 131 15.98 1.95 -14.15
N SER A 132 16.56 2.99 -13.57
CA SER A 132 17.64 3.74 -14.21
C SER A 132 18.93 2.93 -14.15
N THR A 133 19.43 2.54 -15.33
CA THR A 133 20.81 2.08 -15.50
C THR A 133 21.73 3.29 -15.43
N GLN A 134 22.02 3.77 -14.21
CA GLN A 134 22.96 4.86 -14.01
C GLN A 134 24.32 4.47 -14.57
N ALA A 135 24.96 5.35 -15.35
CA ALA A 135 26.32 5.16 -15.83
C ALA A 135 27.33 5.24 -14.66
N SER A 136 27.53 4.13 -13.97
CA SER A 136 28.61 3.97 -12.99
C SER A 136 29.94 3.85 -13.72
N VAL A 137 30.82 4.84 -13.54
CA VAL A 137 32.15 4.87 -14.16
C VAL A 137 33.21 4.94 -13.07
N THR A 138 34.02 3.89 -12.94
CA THR A 138 35.17 3.89 -12.05
C THR A 138 36.22 4.89 -12.54
N TYR A 139 36.50 5.92 -11.74
CA TYR A 139 37.56 6.89 -12.03
C TYR A 139 38.88 6.48 -11.37
N THR A 140 39.94 6.39 -12.17
CA THR A 140 41.32 6.25 -11.70
C THR A 140 42.17 7.37 -12.33
N PRO A 141 42.69 8.33 -11.55
CA PRO A 141 43.49 9.42 -12.09
C PRO A 141 44.83 8.91 -12.62
N ASN A 142 45.16 9.24 -13.87
CA ASN A 142 46.52 9.05 -14.37
C ASN A 142 47.38 10.27 -14.03
N LEU A 143 48.21 10.13 -12.99
CA LEU A 143 49.18 11.14 -12.52
C LEU A 143 50.59 10.95 -13.10
N SER A 144 50.80 10.01 -14.04
CA SER A 144 52.12 9.81 -14.66
C SER A 144 52.54 11.05 -15.43
N GLY A 145 53.68 11.64 -15.05
CA GLY A 145 54.17 12.91 -15.61
C GLY A 145 53.36 14.16 -15.21
N ALA A 146 52.43 14.05 -14.24
CA ALA A 146 51.61 15.19 -13.81
C ALA A 146 52.34 16.09 -12.79
N ILE A 147 52.21 17.40 -12.96
CA ILE A 147 52.86 18.41 -12.11
C ILE A 147 51.91 18.84 -10.97
N ALA A 148 52.37 18.82 -9.72
CA ALA A 148 51.57 19.24 -8.58
C ALA A 148 51.39 20.77 -8.55
N ALA A 149 50.14 21.22 -8.56
CA ALA A 149 49.76 22.62 -8.36
C ALA A 149 49.46 22.87 -6.88
N THR A 150 50.21 23.78 -6.24
CA THR A 150 50.13 24.02 -4.80
C THR A 150 50.08 25.52 -4.46
N GLY A 151 49.45 25.84 -3.33
CA GLY A 151 49.33 27.21 -2.82
C GLY A 151 48.53 28.12 -3.75
N SER A 152 49.12 29.26 -4.10
CA SER A 152 48.49 30.34 -4.89
C SER A 152 49.27 30.72 -6.16
N ASN A 153 50.10 29.80 -6.68
CA ASN A 153 50.98 30.04 -7.82
C ASN A 153 50.21 30.19 -9.15
N TRP A 154 50.84 30.83 -10.15
CA TRP A 154 50.37 30.82 -11.52
C TRP A 154 51.09 29.76 -12.35
N TYR A 155 50.34 28.91 -13.03
CA TYR A 155 50.85 27.86 -13.91
C TYR A 155 50.39 28.09 -15.36
N ASN A 156 51.33 27.97 -16.30
CA ASN A 156 51.03 27.92 -17.73
C ASN A 156 50.92 26.45 -18.14
N ILE A 157 49.83 26.08 -18.82
CA ILE A 157 49.59 24.71 -19.28
C ILE A 157 49.75 24.66 -20.81
N ASN A 158 50.80 23.95 -21.25
CA ASN A 158 51.10 23.72 -22.65
C ASN A 158 50.50 22.40 -23.15
N ASN A 159 50.77 22.04 -24.41
CA ASN A 159 50.05 20.98 -25.09
C ASN A 159 50.40 19.62 -24.48
N SER A 160 49.38 18.82 -24.16
CA SER A 160 49.52 17.52 -23.46
C SER A 160 50.10 17.59 -22.03
N GLU A 161 50.41 18.77 -21.48
CA GLU A 161 50.80 18.88 -20.07
C GLU A 161 49.63 18.55 -19.15
N THR A 162 49.92 17.89 -18.03
CA THR A 162 48.93 17.61 -16.97
C THR A 162 49.39 18.23 -15.67
N TYR A 163 48.53 19.06 -15.08
CA TYR A 163 48.68 19.51 -13.69
C TYR A 163 47.68 18.78 -12.79
N TYR A 164 47.98 18.64 -11.50
CA TYR A 164 47.02 18.15 -10.53
C TYR A 164 47.05 18.89 -9.20
N ILE A 165 45.89 19.04 -8.57
CA ILE A 165 45.74 19.57 -7.21
C ILE A 165 45.71 18.37 -6.26
N PRO A 166 46.72 18.17 -5.38
CA PRO A 166 46.80 17.00 -4.51
C PRO A 166 45.64 16.90 -3.52
N GLU A 167 45.27 15.67 -3.16
CA GLU A 167 44.26 15.39 -2.14
C GLU A 167 44.58 16.05 -0.79
N GLY A 168 43.54 16.49 -0.07
CA GLY A 168 43.68 17.20 1.21
C GLY A 168 44.20 18.65 1.10
N THR A 169 44.64 19.10 -0.08
CA THR A 169 45.12 20.48 -0.28
C THR A 169 44.04 21.40 -0.84
N THR A 170 44.27 22.71 -0.75
CA THR A 170 43.46 23.72 -1.45
C THR A 170 44.39 24.60 -2.28
N PHE A 171 44.12 24.69 -3.59
CA PHE A 171 44.81 25.57 -4.51
C PHE A 171 43.93 26.79 -4.81
N THR A 172 44.53 27.98 -4.73
CA THR A 172 43.85 29.28 -4.95
C THR A 172 44.53 30.14 -6.02
N GLY A 173 45.51 29.58 -6.72
CA GLY A 173 46.28 30.26 -7.76
C GLY A 173 45.55 30.33 -9.10
N GLY A 174 46.30 30.45 -10.18
CA GLY A 174 45.75 30.59 -11.54
C GLY A 174 46.33 29.56 -12.51
N PHE A 175 45.50 29.17 -13.49
CA PHE A 175 45.90 28.33 -14.61
C PHE A 175 45.65 29.07 -15.93
N ASN A 176 46.72 29.31 -16.69
CA ASN A 176 46.65 29.84 -18.04
C ASN A 176 46.86 28.70 -19.05
N PHE A 177 45.82 28.32 -19.78
CA PHE A 177 45.92 27.30 -20.82
C PHE A 177 46.45 27.93 -22.12
N ASN A 178 47.70 27.66 -22.47
CA ASN A 178 48.28 28.05 -23.76
C ASN A 178 47.78 27.15 -24.91
N SER A 179 47.25 25.96 -24.60
CA SER A 179 46.76 24.96 -25.57
C SER A 179 45.97 23.83 -24.88
N ALA A 180 45.80 22.67 -25.53
CA ALA A 180 44.99 21.53 -25.09
C ALA A 180 45.64 20.70 -23.96
N GLY A 181 45.92 21.33 -22.83
CA GLY A 181 46.42 20.67 -21.62
C GLY A 181 45.31 20.13 -20.70
N LYS A 182 45.72 19.54 -19.56
CA LYS A 182 44.82 18.91 -18.58
C LYS A 182 45.05 19.39 -17.15
N ILE A 183 43.97 19.53 -16.37
CA ILE A 183 44.00 19.65 -14.91
C ILE A 183 43.26 18.45 -14.28
N ILE A 184 43.84 17.83 -13.25
CA ILE A 184 43.19 16.84 -12.39
C ILE A 184 43.00 17.46 -10.98
N ILE A 185 41.79 17.42 -10.44
CA ILE A 185 41.46 18.02 -9.14
C ILE A 185 41.17 16.88 -8.16
N LEU A 186 42.08 16.62 -7.21
CA LEU A 186 41.90 15.65 -6.11
C LEU A 186 41.74 16.34 -4.75
N GLY A 187 42.31 17.55 -4.59
CA GLY A 187 41.99 18.48 -3.50
C GLY A 187 40.90 19.49 -3.89
N ASN A 188 40.97 20.69 -3.32
CA ASN A 188 40.04 21.77 -3.63
C ASN A 188 40.65 22.79 -4.59
N LEU A 189 39.93 23.15 -5.66
CA LEU A 189 40.16 24.34 -6.47
C LEU A 189 39.28 25.48 -5.96
N GLY A 190 39.89 26.60 -5.58
CA GLY A 190 39.21 27.84 -5.19
C GLY A 190 39.96 29.08 -5.68
N GLY A 191 39.67 30.23 -5.07
CA GLY A 191 40.32 31.50 -5.40
C GLY A 191 39.73 32.19 -6.64
N SER A 192 39.84 33.52 -6.71
CA SER A 192 39.12 34.36 -7.67
C SER A 192 39.75 34.46 -9.07
N ASN A 193 40.83 33.72 -9.33
CA ASN A 193 41.52 33.78 -10.63
C ASN A 193 40.68 33.11 -11.73
N TRP A 194 40.64 33.72 -12.91
CA TRP A 194 39.95 33.16 -14.07
C TRP A 194 40.66 31.91 -14.59
N ILE A 195 39.91 30.82 -14.73
CA ILE A 195 40.37 29.55 -15.30
C ILE A 195 39.49 29.27 -16.52
N ASN A 196 40.02 29.65 -17.68
CA ASN A 196 39.36 29.50 -18.98
C ASN A 196 39.88 28.23 -19.67
N VAL A 197 39.06 27.19 -19.71
CA VAL A 197 39.41 25.94 -20.40
C VAL A 197 39.14 26.10 -21.90
N PRO A 198 40.15 25.97 -22.79
CA PRO A 198 39.99 26.17 -24.22
C PRO A 198 39.52 24.90 -24.93
N ASN A 199 39.34 24.96 -26.26
CA ASN A 199 39.07 23.80 -27.10
C ASN A 199 40.09 22.66 -26.86
N ASN A 200 39.60 21.44 -26.66
CA ASN A 200 40.35 20.23 -26.25
C ASN A 200 41.06 20.32 -24.88
N GLY A 201 41.04 21.45 -24.20
CA GLY A 201 41.46 21.55 -22.80
C GLY A 201 40.55 20.71 -21.90
N ARG A 202 41.12 20.03 -20.90
CA ARG A 202 40.38 19.10 -20.05
C ARG A 202 40.54 19.40 -18.57
N VAL A 203 39.44 19.32 -17.83
CA VAL A 203 39.43 19.25 -16.37
C VAL A 203 38.75 17.96 -15.91
N GLU A 204 39.43 17.21 -15.05
CA GLU A 204 38.93 16.01 -14.39
C GLU A 204 38.84 16.30 -12.88
N VAL A 205 37.65 16.21 -12.28
CA VAL A 205 37.45 16.34 -10.83
C VAL A 205 37.31 14.94 -10.27
N GLY A 206 38.28 14.46 -9.50
CA GLY A 206 38.24 13.13 -8.90
C GLY A 206 37.25 13.04 -7.73
N PRO A 207 36.94 11.83 -7.22
CA PRO A 207 35.92 11.61 -6.16
C PRO A 207 36.08 12.46 -4.89
N THR A 208 37.32 12.74 -4.48
CA THR A 208 37.65 13.59 -3.33
C THR A 208 37.83 15.07 -3.70
N GLY A 209 37.95 15.35 -4.99
CA GLY A 209 38.18 16.67 -5.55
C GLY A 209 36.96 17.58 -5.54
N LYS A 210 37.20 18.89 -5.41
CA LYS A 210 36.13 19.89 -5.41
C LYS A 210 36.50 21.14 -6.19
N ILE A 211 35.55 21.67 -6.96
CA ILE A 211 35.59 23.06 -7.44
C ILE A 211 34.69 23.86 -6.50
N LEU A 212 35.28 24.77 -5.72
CA LEU A 212 34.60 25.60 -4.74
C LEU A 212 33.87 26.77 -5.42
N SER A 213 32.84 27.31 -4.79
CA SER A 213 32.10 28.49 -5.27
C SER A 213 32.93 29.77 -5.35
N THR A 214 34.15 29.79 -4.79
CA THR A 214 35.10 30.89 -4.96
C THR A 214 35.86 30.83 -6.28
N ALA A 215 35.93 29.65 -6.91
CA ALA A 215 36.64 29.45 -8.18
C ALA A 215 35.93 30.16 -9.33
N ASN A 216 36.69 30.87 -10.17
CA ASN A 216 36.16 31.52 -11.36
C ASN A 216 36.45 30.66 -12.60
N PHE A 217 35.67 29.58 -12.73
CA PHE A 217 35.88 28.49 -13.70
C PHE A 217 34.93 28.61 -14.90
N HIS A 218 35.47 28.58 -16.12
CA HIS A 218 34.69 28.68 -17.36
C HIS A 218 35.14 27.66 -18.42
N LEU A 219 34.16 26.99 -19.04
CA LEU A 219 34.34 26.08 -20.18
C LEU A 219 34.01 26.81 -21.49
N ASN A 220 35.04 27.19 -22.25
CA ASN A 220 34.87 27.71 -23.60
C ASN A 220 34.45 26.60 -24.57
N ASN A 221 34.06 26.98 -25.79
CA ASN A 221 33.72 26.04 -26.86
C ASN A 221 34.81 24.97 -27.07
N GLY A 222 34.40 23.69 -27.03
CA GLY A 222 35.27 22.52 -27.13
C GLY A 222 36.07 22.17 -25.86
N GLY A 223 35.99 22.95 -24.78
CA GLY A 223 36.55 22.59 -23.48
C GLY A 223 35.77 21.47 -22.79
N LEU A 224 36.45 20.63 -22.00
CA LEU A 224 35.88 19.41 -21.43
C LEU A 224 35.94 19.41 -19.89
N LEU A 225 34.82 19.13 -19.23
CA LEU A 225 34.75 18.81 -17.80
C LEU A 225 34.25 17.37 -17.59
N TYR A 226 35.02 16.58 -16.84
CA TYR A 226 34.62 15.28 -16.31
C TYR A 226 34.54 15.39 -14.78
N ASN A 227 33.33 15.43 -14.22
CA ASN A 227 33.12 15.61 -12.78
C ASN A 227 32.74 14.28 -12.10
N TYR A 228 33.67 13.73 -11.31
CA TYR A 228 33.47 12.60 -10.41
C TYR A 228 33.43 13.03 -8.92
N GLY A 229 33.77 14.30 -8.64
CA GLY A 229 33.69 14.93 -7.30
C GLY A 229 32.58 15.99 -7.20
N VAL A 230 32.83 17.07 -6.46
CA VAL A 230 31.82 18.14 -6.25
C VAL A 230 32.22 19.41 -6.99
N THR A 231 31.41 19.85 -7.96
CA THR A 231 31.66 21.07 -8.72
C THR A 231 30.61 22.15 -8.45
N ASN A 232 31.05 23.33 -8.03
CA ASN A 232 30.24 24.55 -7.99
C ASN A 232 30.62 25.41 -9.20
N TYR A 233 29.72 25.50 -10.18
CA TYR A 233 29.92 26.30 -11.39
C TYR A 233 29.30 27.68 -11.20
N THR A 234 30.11 28.72 -11.35
CA THR A 234 29.77 30.10 -10.96
C THR A 234 29.80 31.11 -12.10
N THR A 235 30.43 30.77 -13.24
CA THR A 235 30.40 31.64 -14.42
C THR A 235 29.06 31.56 -15.14
N ASN A 236 28.70 32.62 -15.86
CA ASN A 236 27.34 32.80 -16.37
C ASN A 236 27.05 32.09 -17.70
N SER A 237 28.01 31.39 -18.29
CA SER A 237 27.78 30.50 -19.42
C SER A 237 28.58 29.19 -19.36
N VAL A 238 28.04 28.18 -20.02
CA VAL A 238 28.78 27.00 -20.49
C VAL A 238 28.78 27.04 -22.01
N ASP A 239 29.95 26.95 -22.61
CA ASP A 239 30.13 26.91 -24.07
C ASP A 239 30.73 25.56 -24.54
N GLY A 240 31.38 24.82 -23.64
CA GLY A 240 31.96 23.48 -23.85
C GLY A 240 31.09 22.30 -23.38
N THR A 241 31.73 21.16 -23.14
CA THR A 241 31.07 19.88 -22.80
C THR A 241 31.27 19.49 -21.35
N ILE A 242 30.18 19.06 -20.69
CA ILE A 242 30.18 18.57 -19.30
C ILE A 242 29.72 17.11 -19.27
N TYR A 243 30.46 16.28 -18.55
CA TYR A 243 30.07 14.94 -18.12
C TYR A 243 30.03 14.90 -16.59
N ASN A 244 28.84 14.90 -16.01
CA ASN A 244 28.64 14.92 -14.57
C ASN A 244 28.28 13.53 -14.02
N TYR A 245 29.24 12.85 -13.40
CA TYR A 245 29.09 11.55 -12.73
C TYR A 245 28.87 11.67 -11.22
N SER A 246 28.90 12.89 -10.67
CA SER A 246 28.75 13.17 -9.24
C SER A 246 27.91 14.45 -9.00
N GLU A 247 28.26 15.32 -8.06
CA GLU A 247 27.49 16.53 -7.77
C GLU A 247 27.98 17.77 -8.55
N LEU A 248 27.06 18.41 -9.28
CA LEU A 248 27.29 19.68 -9.97
C LEU A 248 26.19 20.70 -9.59
N ALA A 249 26.58 21.90 -9.17
CA ALA A 249 25.65 22.99 -8.87
C ALA A 249 26.01 24.26 -9.65
N PHE A 250 25.08 24.74 -10.48
CA PHE A 250 25.13 26.07 -11.08
C PHE A 250 24.60 27.08 -10.06
N LYS A 251 25.52 27.86 -9.47
CA LYS A 251 25.24 28.77 -8.36
C LYS A 251 24.63 30.10 -8.80
N ASN A 252 25.04 30.57 -9.97
CA ASN A 252 24.63 31.86 -10.53
C ASN A 252 23.65 31.67 -11.70
N ALA A 253 23.11 32.78 -12.20
CA ALA A 253 22.40 32.82 -13.48
C ALA A 253 23.27 32.20 -14.59
N ILE A 254 22.73 31.27 -15.36
CA ILE A 254 23.50 30.45 -16.30
C ILE A 254 22.81 30.36 -17.67
N SER A 255 23.61 30.48 -18.72
CA SER A 255 23.24 30.14 -20.09
C SER A 255 24.02 28.92 -20.55
N LEU A 256 23.33 27.81 -20.83
CA LEU A 256 23.92 26.72 -21.61
C LEU A 256 23.85 27.14 -23.08
N ASN A 257 24.95 27.67 -23.62
CA ASN A 257 25.02 28.25 -24.96
C ASN A 257 24.95 27.14 -26.03
N SER A 258 24.55 27.48 -27.26
CA SER A 258 24.20 26.51 -28.31
C SER A 258 25.32 25.55 -28.73
N SER A 259 26.59 25.87 -28.46
CA SER A 259 27.74 24.97 -28.66
C SER A 259 27.93 23.95 -27.54
N SER A 260 27.33 24.16 -26.37
CA SER A 260 27.52 23.32 -25.20
C SER A 260 26.81 21.97 -25.33
N THR A 261 27.33 20.97 -24.62
CA THR A 261 26.66 19.68 -24.44
C THR A 261 26.81 19.27 -22.98
N VAL A 262 25.70 19.13 -22.27
CA VAL A 262 25.71 18.82 -20.84
C VAL A 262 25.06 17.47 -20.61
N ASN A 263 25.80 16.56 -19.98
CA ASN A 263 25.35 15.20 -19.65
C ASN A 263 25.36 15.01 -18.13
N ASN A 264 24.17 14.83 -17.55
CA ASN A 264 23.99 14.56 -16.13
C ASN A 264 23.71 13.07 -15.87
N TYR A 265 24.68 12.34 -15.34
CA TYR A 265 24.56 10.95 -14.92
C TYR A 265 24.29 10.80 -13.42
N CYS A 266 24.50 11.85 -12.62
CA CYS A 266 24.28 11.87 -11.18
C CYS A 266 23.41 13.09 -10.79
N LYS A 267 23.91 14.04 -10.00
CA LYS A 267 23.08 15.11 -9.42
C LYS A 267 23.50 16.48 -9.95
N MET A 268 22.54 17.18 -10.56
CA MET A 268 22.74 18.53 -11.10
C MET A 268 21.71 19.50 -10.52
N THR A 269 22.16 20.66 -10.05
CA THR A 269 21.29 21.68 -9.42
C THR A 269 21.46 23.05 -10.09
N PHE A 270 20.35 23.74 -10.33
CA PHE A 270 20.29 25.13 -10.79
C PHE A 270 19.66 26.01 -9.69
N GLU A 271 20.45 26.93 -9.11
CA GLU A 271 20.09 27.70 -7.91
C GLU A 271 19.55 29.12 -8.19
N SER A 272 19.71 29.59 -9.44
CA SER A 272 19.25 30.90 -9.91
C SER A 272 17.83 30.85 -10.51
N GLN A 273 17.20 32.02 -10.62
CA GLN A 273 15.92 32.22 -11.35
C GLN A 273 16.11 32.20 -12.87
N THR A 274 17.28 32.61 -13.36
CA THR A 274 17.57 32.81 -14.78
C THR A 274 18.50 31.72 -15.29
N ASN A 275 17.90 30.59 -15.68
CA ASN A 275 18.58 29.44 -16.27
C ASN A 275 18.10 29.29 -17.72
N TYR A 276 18.96 29.61 -18.70
CA TYR A 276 18.64 29.53 -20.12
C TYR A 276 19.26 28.27 -20.72
N LEU A 277 18.42 27.39 -21.27
CA LEU A 277 18.84 26.21 -22.00
C LEU A 277 18.74 26.51 -23.51
N ASN A 278 19.85 26.85 -24.16
CA ASN A 278 19.93 27.06 -25.62
C ASN A 278 20.43 25.82 -26.37
N ALA A 279 20.82 24.78 -25.64
CA ALA A 279 21.47 23.57 -26.15
C ALA A 279 20.85 22.29 -25.57
N LYS A 280 21.51 21.16 -25.83
CA LYS A 280 21.10 19.84 -25.36
C LYS A 280 21.62 19.58 -23.94
N LEU A 281 20.70 19.43 -23.00
CA LEU A 281 20.94 18.92 -21.65
C LEU A 281 20.37 17.50 -21.56
N ASN A 282 21.25 16.49 -21.48
CA ASN A 282 20.87 15.11 -21.23
C ASN A 282 20.79 14.87 -19.71
N ASN A 283 19.66 14.36 -19.22
CA ASN A 283 19.50 13.92 -17.85
C ASN A 283 19.23 12.41 -17.79
N GLU A 284 20.20 11.67 -17.26
CA GLU A 284 20.11 10.25 -16.89
C GLU A 284 19.99 10.07 -15.36
N GLY A 285 20.36 11.11 -14.60
CA GLY A 285 20.31 11.11 -13.14
C GLY A 285 19.18 11.97 -12.56
N TYR A 286 19.54 12.75 -11.55
CA TYR A 286 18.67 13.66 -10.80
C TYR A 286 19.01 15.12 -11.13
N LEU A 287 18.01 15.88 -11.58
CA LEU A 287 18.13 17.27 -11.98
C LEU A 287 17.17 18.16 -11.16
N ILE A 288 17.68 19.26 -10.59
CA ILE A 288 16.91 20.16 -9.73
C ILE A 288 16.95 21.58 -10.30
N PHE A 289 15.79 22.19 -10.51
CA PHE A 289 15.63 23.62 -10.77
C PHE A 289 14.92 24.29 -9.59
N THR A 290 15.66 25.01 -8.76
CA THR A 290 15.08 25.62 -7.55
C THR A 290 14.11 26.76 -7.84
N LYS A 291 14.25 27.41 -9.01
CA LYS A 291 13.52 28.62 -9.40
C LYS A 291 13.12 28.63 -10.88
N GLY A 292 12.94 27.45 -11.46
CA GLY A 292 12.49 27.27 -12.85
C GLY A 292 13.61 27.43 -13.89
N PHE A 293 13.21 27.53 -15.16
CA PHE A 293 14.10 27.57 -16.32
C PHE A 293 13.40 28.10 -17.58
N HIS A 294 14.20 28.47 -18.57
CA HIS A 294 13.75 28.86 -19.90
C HIS A 294 14.43 27.99 -20.97
N ILE A 295 13.68 27.14 -21.67
CA ILE A 295 14.20 26.42 -22.83
C ILE A 295 13.96 27.29 -24.07
N ASN A 296 15.02 27.85 -24.64
CA ASN A 296 14.94 28.61 -25.89
C ASN A 296 14.69 27.67 -27.08
N SER A 297 14.30 28.20 -28.24
CA SER A 297 13.84 27.40 -29.40
C SER A 297 14.82 26.34 -29.91
N SER A 298 16.13 26.53 -29.74
CA SER A 298 17.18 25.55 -30.05
C SER A 298 17.49 24.55 -28.92
N GLY A 299 16.98 24.81 -27.72
CA GLY A 299 17.23 24.02 -26.52
C GLY A 299 16.43 22.72 -26.48
N ASN A 300 17.03 21.68 -25.89
CA ASN A 300 16.34 20.44 -25.59
C ASN A 300 16.78 19.89 -24.22
N LEU A 301 15.82 19.79 -23.30
CA LEU A 301 15.98 19.00 -22.07
C LEU A 301 15.60 17.54 -22.38
N ASN A 302 16.62 16.73 -22.62
CA ASN A 302 16.46 15.32 -22.97
C ASN A 302 16.49 14.45 -21.71
N LEU A 303 15.33 13.96 -21.29
CA LEU A 303 15.13 13.10 -20.12
C LEU A 303 15.20 11.63 -20.53
N ILE A 304 16.15 10.88 -19.99
CA ILE A 304 16.33 9.45 -20.28
C ILE A 304 15.45 8.61 -19.33
N PRO A 305 14.95 7.42 -19.71
CA PRO A 305 14.12 6.59 -18.84
C PRO A 305 14.76 6.32 -17.47
N GLY A 306 13.96 6.42 -16.41
CA GLY A 306 14.44 6.30 -15.02
C GLY A 306 15.13 7.55 -14.46
N SER A 307 15.29 8.63 -15.23
CA SER A 307 15.74 9.92 -14.70
C SER A 307 14.65 10.65 -13.93
N TYR A 308 15.05 11.47 -12.96
CA TYR A 308 14.16 12.32 -12.17
C TYR A 308 14.54 13.80 -12.31
N THR A 309 13.54 14.65 -12.50
CA THR A 309 13.69 16.11 -12.53
C THR A 309 12.71 16.75 -11.53
N GLU A 310 13.18 17.72 -10.74
CA GLU A 310 12.36 18.46 -9.78
C GLU A 310 12.46 19.96 -10.03
N VAL A 311 11.32 20.64 -10.01
CA VAL A 311 11.20 22.10 -10.11
C VAL A 311 10.48 22.60 -8.87
N THR A 312 11.18 23.27 -7.95
CA THR A 312 10.63 23.61 -6.61
C THR A 312 10.10 25.05 -6.49
N GLY A 313 10.12 25.82 -7.58
CA GLY A 313 9.50 27.14 -7.66
C GLY A 313 9.83 27.89 -8.94
N GLY A 314 9.48 29.18 -8.98
CA GLY A 314 9.82 30.10 -10.07
C GLY A 314 8.98 29.91 -11.34
N THR A 315 9.57 30.19 -12.50
CA THR A 315 8.85 30.19 -13.79
C THR A 315 9.50 29.24 -14.80
N VAL A 316 8.65 28.49 -15.50
CA VAL A 316 9.03 27.49 -16.50
C VAL A 316 8.49 27.91 -17.87
N SER A 317 9.39 28.20 -18.80
CA SER A 317 9.04 28.52 -20.19
C SER A 317 9.71 27.54 -21.17
N MET A 318 9.01 27.21 -22.26
CA MET A 318 9.41 26.22 -23.26
C MET A 318 9.12 26.73 -24.68
N ASP A 319 10.10 27.40 -25.26
CA ASP A 319 10.16 27.68 -26.70
C ASP A 319 10.84 26.52 -27.45
N GLY A 320 11.78 25.83 -26.78
CA GLY A 320 12.34 24.53 -27.16
C GLY A 320 11.58 23.36 -26.53
N LYS A 321 12.22 22.19 -26.46
CA LYS A 321 11.55 20.94 -26.07
C LYS A 321 12.04 20.32 -24.77
N ILE A 322 11.16 19.56 -24.14
CA ILE A 322 11.49 18.47 -23.23
C ILE A 322 11.22 17.16 -23.99
N SER A 323 12.20 16.26 -24.09
CA SER A 323 12.03 15.01 -24.83
C SER A 323 12.49 13.79 -24.05
N ASN A 324 11.77 12.67 -24.19
CA ASN A 324 12.28 11.34 -23.91
C ASN A 324 12.14 10.48 -25.17
N SER A 325 13.25 9.98 -25.71
CA SER A 325 13.26 9.11 -26.90
C SER A 325 13.31 7.61 -26.57
N GLY A 326 13.34 7.24 -25.29
CA GLY A 326 13.32 5.85 -24.83
C GLY A 326 11.91 5.27 -24.73
N SER A 327 11.83 3.97 -24.47
CA SER A 327 10.56 3.24 -24.26
C SER A 327 10.01 3.36 -22.84
N GLY A 328 10.88 3.63 -21.86
CA GLY A 328 10.50 3.77 -20.45
C GLY A 328 10.26 5.21 -20.03
N TYR A 329 9.58 5.41 -18.89
CA TYR A 329 9.25 6.74 -18.38
C TYR A 329 10.42 7.46 -17.71
N ALA A 330 10.52 8.76 -17.96
CA ALA A 330 11.21 9.72 -17.10
C ALA A 330 10.18 10.51 -16.28
N ARG A 331 10.56 11.04 -15.12
CA ARG A 331 9.64 11.78 -14.22
C ARG A 331 10.07 13.22 -14.02
N MET A 332 9.12 14.15 -14.07
CA MET A 332 9.33 15.56 -13.77
C MET A 332 8.24 16.10 -12.82
N ASP A 333 8.66 16.59 -11.65
CA ASP A 333 7.75 17.09 -10.61
C ASP A 333 7.87 18.61 -10.49
N PHE A 334 6.74 19.32 -10.60
CA PHE A 334 6.62 20.77 -10.42
C PHE A 334 5.92 21.07 -9.10
N SER A 335 6.59 21.78 -8.20
CA SER A 335 6.07 22.21 -6.91
C SER A 335 6.16 23.73 -6.78
N ASN A 336 5.03 24.39 -6.49
CA ASN A 336 4.93 25.85 -6.33
C ASN A 336 5.50 26.65 -7.53
N ALA A 337 5.45 26.08 -8.74
CA ALA A 337 5.99 26.69 -9.94
C ALA A 337 4.89 27.40 -10.76
N SER A 338 5.31 28.28 -11.66
CA SER A 338 4.46 28.93 -12.66
C SER A 338 4.85 28.46 -14.07
N LEU A 339 3.87 28.03 -14.86
CA LEU A 339 4.08 27.77 -16.29
C LEU A 339 3.93 29.10 -17.05
N GLY A 340 5.00 29.53 -17.71
CA GLY A 340 5.08 30.75 -18.49
C GLY A 340 4.73 30.51 -19.96
N TYR A 341 5.56 31.03 -20.87
CA TYR A 341 5.35 30.85 -22.30
C TYR A 341 5.73 29.42 -22.73
N LEU A 342 4.77 28.68 -23.28
CA LEU A 342 4.99 27.37 -23.87
C LEU A 342 4.78 27.45 -25.39
N ASN A 343 5.67 28.15 -26.11
CA ASN A 343 5.51 28.36 -27.54
C ASN A 343 5.75 27.08 -28.36
N ALA A 344 6.59 26.16 -27.87
CA ALA A 344 6.81 24.87 -28.49
C ALA A 344 5.51 24.05 -28.63
N THR A 345 5.39 23.33 -29.74
CA THR A 345 4.20 22.55 -30.10
C THR A 345 4.61 21.28 -30.86
N PRO A 346 4.61 20.09 -30.23
CA PRO A 346 4.56 19.87 -28.78
C PRO A 346 5.79 20.41 -28.05
N ALA A 347 5.59 20.81 -26.79
CA ALA A 347 6.62 21.22 -25.84
C ALA A 347 7.23 20.04 -25.08
N VAL A 348 6.43 19.00 -24.78
CA VAL A 348 6.89 17.76 -24.14
C VAL A 348 6.59 16.56 -25.03
N THR A 349 7.56 15.69 -25.27
CA THR A 349 7.43 14.54 -26.18
C THR A 349 7.97 13.24 -25.61
N GLY A 350 7.24 12.15 -25.81
CA GLY A 350 7.64 10.80 -25.40
C GLY A 350 7.21 10.43 -23.98
N PRO A 351 7.67 9.30 -23.42
CA PRO A 351 7.22 8.81 -22.11
C PRO A 351 7.77 9.68 -20.97
N VAL A 352 7.06 10.76 -20.65
CA VAL A 352 7.40 11.69 -19.57
C VAL A 352 6.19 11.82 -18.66
N ASP A 353 6.37 11.58 -17.37
CA ASP A 353 5.34 11.81 -16.36
C ASP A 353 5.53 13.17 -15.71
N LEU A 354 4.56 14.07 -15.90
CA LEU A 354 4.55 15.42 -15.36
C LEU A 354 3.65 15.46 -14.12
N ASN A 355 4.21 15.63 -12.93
CA ASN A 355 3.44 15.73 -11.68
C ASN A 355 3.40 17.18 -11.18
N PHE A 356 2.28 17.61 -10.62
CA PHE A 356 2.02 19.00 -10.26
C PHE A 356 1.47 19.13 -8.83
N THR A 357 2.23 19.84 -7.98
CA THR A 357 1.83 20.25 -6.62
C THR A 357 1.80 21.77 -6.56
N ASN A 358 0.68 22.36 -6.13
CA ASN A 358 0.49 23.82 -6.07
C ASN A 358 0.88 24.57 -7.37
N THR A 359 0.74 23.90 -8.52
CA THR A 359 1.19 24.39 -9.84
C THR A 359 0.01 24.25 -10.80
N ASN A 360 -0.37 25.34 -11.47
CA ASN A 360 -1.45 25.31 -12.45
C ASN A 360 -0.95 24.69 -13.77
N TYR A 361 -1.61 23.64 -14.23
CA TYR A 361 -1.21 22.83 -15.39
C TYR A 361 -2.32 22.68 -16.45
N THR A 362 -3.36 23.53 -16.43
CA THR A 362 -4.48 23.47 -17.40
C THR A 362 -4.03 23.58 -18.86
N ILE A 363 -2.89 24.22 -19.13
CA ILE A 363 -2.26 24.32 -20.46
C ILE A 363 -1.86 22.96 -21.06
N PHE A 364 -1.77 21.90 -20.25
CA PHE A 364 -1.53 20.52 -20.71
C PHE A 364 -2.81 19.66 -20.79
N GLN A 365 -3.97 20.20 -20.41
CA GLN A 365 -5.25 19.48 -20.38
C GLN A 365 -6.08 19.70 -21.65
N GLY A 366 -7.14 18.89 -21.81
CA GLY A 366 -8.15 19.02 -22.88
C GLY A 366 -7.94 18.06 -24.06
N THR A 367 -9.04 17.64 -24.69
CA THR A 367 -9.08 16.58 -25.73
C THR A 367 -8.26 16.90 -26.98
N ASN A 368 -8.07 18.19 -27.28
CA ASN A 368 -7.31 18.68 -28.45
C ASN A 368 -5.99 19.35 -28.04
N ASN A 369 -5.38 18.94 -26.92
CA ASN A 369 -4.12 19.52 -26.47
C ASN A 369 -2.97 19.17 -27.44
N THR A 370 -2.22 20.18 -27.88
CA THR A 370 -1.09 20.04 -28.82
C THR A 370 0.28 20.25 -28.16
N LYS A 371 0.33 20.51 -26.84
CA LYS A 371 1.56 20.81 -26.09
C LYS A 371 2.28 19.57 -25.60
N ILE A 372 1.60 18.42 -25.53
CA ILE A 372 2.16 17.14 -25.13
C ILE A 372 1.84 16.05 -26.17
N THR A 373 2.65 14.99 -26.25
CA THR A 373 2.31 13.79 -27.04
C THR A 373 1.52 12.77 -26.21
N SER A 374 0.89 11.79 -26.84
CA SER A 374 0.02 10.81 -26.17
C SER A 374 0.73 9.89 -25.16
N GLN A 375 2.06 9.83 -25.16
CA GLN A 375 2.87 9.10 -24.18
C GLN A 375 3.18 9.92 -22.92
N VAL A 376 2.85 11.21 -22.89
CA VAL A 376 3.06 12.06 -21.71
C VAL A 376 1.90 11.84 -20.74
N THR A 377 2.20 11.47 -19.49
CA THR A 377 1.21 11.34 -18.43
C THR A 377 1.19 12.59 -17.55
N LEU A 378 0.01 12.92 -17.02
CA LEU A 378 -0.19 14.06 -16.11
C LEU A 378 -0.63 13.50 -14.74
N ASN A 379 0.16 13.76 -13.71
CA ASN A 379 -0.01 13.20 -12.36
C ASN A 379 -0.08 11.66 -12.33
N GLY A 380 0.56 10.99 -13.30
CA GLY A 380 0.60 9.52 -13.38
C GLY A 380 1.40 8.87 -12.25
N ASN A 381 2.22 9.67 -11.54
CA ASN A 381 3.06 9.25 -10.43
C ASN A 381 3.98 8.07 -10.76
N ALA A 382 4.55 8.08 -11.97
CA ALA A 382 5.47 7.06 -12.47
C ALA A 382 6.58 6.75 -11.45
N TYR A 383 6.95 5.47 -11.37
CA TYR A 383 7.94 5.01 -10.42
C TYR A 383 9.35 5.18 -10.96
N ILE A 384 10.16 5.91 -10.21
CA ILE A 384 11.61 6.00 -10.37
C ILE A 384 12.26 5.27 -9.20
N ALA A 385 12.97 4.19 -9.49
CA ALA A 385 13.75 3.48 -8.48
C ALA A 385 14.94 4.33 -8.00
N ALA A 386 15.34 4.18 -6.74
CA ALA A 386 16.61 4.75 -6.29
C ALA A 386 17.78 4.10 -7.05
N SER A 387 18.69 4.93 -7.57
CA SER A 387 19.86 4.48 -8.33
C SER A 387 21.00 5.49 -8.14
N GLY A 388 21.96 5.15 -7.27
CA GLY A 388 23.05 6.01 -6.84
C GLY A 388 22.57 7.39 -6.34
N CYS A 389 22.65 8.40 -7.22
CA CYS A 389 22.29 9.78 -6.93
C CYS A 389 20.81 10.11 -7.19
N VAL A 390 20.08 9.22 -7.86
CA VAL A 390 18.65 9.36 -8.13
C VAL A 390 17.88 8.90 -6.89
N PRO A 391 17.11 9.79 -6.23
CA PRO A 391 16.26 9.38 -5.12
C PRO A 391 15.06 8.58 -5.65
N GLN A 392 14.56 7.64 -4.84
CA GLN A 392 13.30 6.96 -5.17
C GLN A 392 12.15 7.98 -5.24
N LYS A 393 11.32 7.90 -6.28
CA LYS A 393 10.12 8.74 -6.43
C LYS A 393 8.95 7.94 -6.99
N GLY A 394 7.74 8.27 -6.56
CA GLY A 394 6.54 7.49 -6.85
C GLY A 394 6.41 6.25 -5.96
N VAL A 395 5.35 5.48 -6.19
CA VAL A 395 5.11 4.20 -5.51
C VAL A 395 5.64 3.08 -6.40
N PRO A 396 6.42 2.11 -5.87
CA PRO A 396 6.86 0.95 -6.65
C PRO A 396 5.69 0.28 -7.37
N PRO A 397 5.90 -0.25 -8.58
CA PRO A 397 4.85 -0.95 -9.30
C PRO A 397 4.40 -2.20 -8.53
N CYS A 398 3.17 -2.61 -8.80
CA CYS A 398 2.50 -3.65 -8.05
C CYS A 398 2.84 -5.03 -8.61
N ASN A 399 4.07 -5.52 -8.39
CA ASN A 399 4.57 -6.73 -9.03
C ASN A 399 3.71 -7.98 -8.71
N ASN A 400 2.77 -8.25 -9.62
CA ASN A 400 1.78 -9.33 -9.52
C ASN A 400 2.44 -10.72 -9.46
N SER A 401 3.59 -10.89 -10.14
CA SER A 401 4.28 -12.18 -10.25
C SER A 401 4.93 -12.64 -8.95
N GLN A 402 5.28 -11.69 -8.07
CA GLN A 402 5.95 -11.96 -6.80
C GLN A 402 4.99 -12.13 -5.62
N LEU A 403 3.76 -11.61 -5.75
CA LEU A 403 2.74 -11.57 -4.69
C LEU A 403 2.44 -12.97 -4.13
N GLN A 404 2.71 -13.16 -2.84
CA GLN A 404 2.51 -14.45 -2.16
C GLN A 404 1.87 -14.28 -0.78
N PHE A 405 1.10 -15.29 -0.37
CA PHE A 405 0.39 -15.27 0.90
C PHE A 405 0.84 -16.43 1.79
N THR A 406 1.11 -16.14 3.07
CA THR A 406 1.44 -17.15 4.09
C THR A 406 0.42 -17.06 5.21
N LEU A 407 -0.34 -18.13 5.43
CA LEU A 407 -1.20 -18.24 6.61
C LEU A 407 -0.31 -18.43 7.83
N LEU A 408 -0.22 -17.39 8.67
CA LEU A 408 0.60 -17.40 9.88
C LEU A 408 -0.11 -18.18 10.99
N ALA A 409 -1.35 -17.78 11.30
CA ALA A 409 -2.16 -18.40 12.34
C ALA A 409 -3.65 -18.44 11.96
N ASN A 410 -4.35 -19.47 12.45
CA ASN A 410 -5.80 -19.47 12.57
C ASN A 410 -6.17 -19.25 14.05
N VAL A 411 -7.04 -18.29 14.32
CA VAL A 411 -7.59 -18.04 15.65
C VAL A 411 -8.97 -18.67 15.75
N THR A 412 -9.13 -19.65 16.65
CA THR A 412 -10.40 -20.32 16.94
C THR A 412 -11.47 -19.32 17.36
N SER A 413 -12.68 -19.43 16.79
CA SER A 413 -13.83 -18.57 17.18
C SER A 413 -14.19 -18.71 18.67
N PRO A 414 -14.61 -17.61 19.33
CA PRO A 414 -15.31 -17.72 20.60
C PRO A 414 -16.61 -18.49 20.44
N THR A 415 -17.01 -19.22 21.48
CA THR A 415 -18.28 -19.96 21.54
C THR A 415 -19.06 -19.52 22.77
N VAL A 416 -20.33 -19.17 22.59
CA VAL A 416 -21.22 -18.69 23.66
C VAL A 416 -22.52 -19.51 23.61
N ASN A 417 -22.87 -20.21 24.69
CA ASN A 417 -24.05 -21.08 24.73
C ASN A 417 -24.14 -22.05 23.52
N SER A 418 -23.01 -22.65 23.14
CA SER A 418 -22.82 -23.51 21.95
C SER A 418 -22.96 -22.83 20.58
N ALA A 419 -23.24 -21.53 20.52
CA ALA A 419 -23.17 -20.75 19.29
C ALA A 419 -21.72 -20.32 19.00
N ILE A 420 -21.21 -20.71 17.83
CA ILE A 420 -19.90 -20.27 17.34
C ILE A 420 -20.04 -18.88 16.74
N LEU A 421 -19.25 -17.92 17.24
CA LEU A 421 -19.30 -16.54 16.78
C LEU A 421 -18.43 -16.33 15.54
N SER A 422 -18.80 -15.40 14.67
CA SER A 422 -18.02 -14.98 13.51
C SER A 422 -17.34 -13.62 13.76
N ALA A 423 -16.08 -13.47 13.34
CA ALA A 423 -15.36 -12.21 13.44
C ALA A 423 -15.94 -11.17 12.46
N THR A 424 -16.26 -9.97 12.94
CA THR A 424 -16.98 -8.94 12.18
C THR A 424 -16.11 -7.76 11.77
N SER A 425 -15.25 -7.25 12.65
CA SER A 425 -14.41 -6.07 12.39
C SER A 425 -13.07 -6.19 13.11
N VAL A 426 -12.07 -5.48 12.61
CA VAL A 426 -10.73 -5.39 13.18
C VAL A 426 -10.30 -3.93 13.17
N LYS A 427 -9.98 -3.38 14.34
CA LYS A 427 -9.34 -2.09 14.51
C LYS A 427 -7.90 -2.30 14.96
N MET A 428 -6.97 -1.61 14.32
CA MET A 428 -5.56 -1.57 14.71
C MET A 428 -5.25 -0.29 15.47
N LEU A 429 -4.46 -0.40 16.54
CA LEU A 429 -3.86 0.74 17.25
C LEU A 429 -2.61 0.27 18.02
N ASN A 430 -1.47 0.94 17.83
CA ASN A 430 -0.23 0.76 18.60
C ASN A 430 0.24 -0.70 18.74
N GLY A 431 0.20 -1.47 17.63
CA GLY A 431 0.61 -2.88 17.64
C GLY A 431 -0.42 -3.85 18.24
N LEU A 432 -1.60 -3.37 18.63
CA LEU A 432 -2.72 -4.19 19.07
C LEU A 432 -3.81 -4.27 17.98
N ALA A 433 -4.46 -5.43 17.90
CA ALA A 433 -5.64 -5.66 17.07
C ALA A 433 -6.87 -5.93 17.95
N TYR A 434 -7.89 -5.09 17.81
CA TYR A 434 -9.17 -5.21 18.51
C TYR A 434 -10.18 -5.81 17.57
N VAL A 435 -10.80 -6.93 17.95
CA VAL A 435 -11.63 -7.74 17.06
C VAL A 435 -13.00 -7.95 17.68
N SER A 436 -14.05 -7.56 16.94
CA SER A 436 -15.44 -7.79 17.31
C SER A 436 -15.99 -9.09 16.73
N TYR A 437 -16.93 -9.70 17.44
CA TYR A 437 -17.62 -10.92 17.04
C TYR A 437 -19.13 -10.82 17.26
N HIS A 438 -19.89 -11.55 16.44
CA HIS A 438 -21.35 -11.67 16.52
C HIS A 438 -21.82 -13.10 16.26
N THR A 439 -23.11 -13.38 16.50
CA THR A 439 -23.68 -14.70 16.26
C THR A 439 -23.80 -15.00 14.77
N ASN A 440 -23.55 -16.26 14.39
CA ASN A 440 -23.90 -16.72 13.06
C ASN A 440 -25.41 -17.03 12.98
N ASP A 441 -26.23 -16.00 12.72
CA ASP A 441 -27.70 -16.07 12.68
C ASP A 441 -28.23 -17.21 11.79
N ASN A 442 -27.54 -17.53 10.69
CA ASN A 442 -27.93 -18.62 9.78
C ASN A 442 -27.85 -20.02 10.41
N LEU A 443 -27.13 -20.18 11.52
CA LEU A 443 -26.92 -21.45 12.21
C LEU A 443 -27.60 -21.49 13.59
N TYR A 444 -27.58 -20.36 14.31
CA TYR A 444 -27.97 -20.29 15.73
C TYR A 444 -29.18 -19.38 15.98
N GLY A 445 -29.76 -18.80 14.92
CA GLY A 445 -30.82 -17.79 15.00
C GLY A 445 -30.34 -16.49 15.65
N SER A 446 -31.23 -15.51 15.74
CA SER A 446 -30.94 -14.14 16.20
C SER A 446 -30.79 -14.02 17.73
N SER A 447 -29.92 -14.86 18.31
CA SER A 447 -29.48 -14.75 19.70
C SER A 447 -28.27 -13.81 19.74
N PRO A 448 -28.34 -12.61 20.36
CA PRO A 448 -27.26 -11.63 20.32
C PRO A 448 -26.12 -12.02 21.29
N TYR A 449 -25.21 -12.87 20.81
CA TYR A 449 -24.01 -13.26 21.54
C TYR A 449 -22.79 -12.59 20.90
N GLY A 450 -21.96 -11.97 21.73
CA GLY A 450 -20.85 -11.15 21.28
C GLY A 450 -19.54 -11.55 21.93
N ALA A 451 -18.45 -11.17 21.28
CA ALA A 451 -17.15 -11.12 21.91
C ALA A 451 -16.35 -9.91 21.42
N LEU A 452 -15.47 -9.42 22.28
CA LEU A 452 -14.45 -8.43 21.99
C LEU A 452 -13.10 -9.02 22.41
N ARG A 453 -12.17 -9.15 21.46
CA ARG A 453 -10.83 -9.70 21.72
C ARG A 453 -9.76 -8.66 21.43
N VAL A 454 -8.71 -8.66 22.25
CA VAL A 454 -7.51 -7.82 22.05
C VAL A 454 -6.32 -8.75 21.83
N PHE A 455 -5.71 -8.65 20.66
CA PHE A 455 -4.49 -9.36 20.31
C PHE A 455 -3.29 -8.42 20.35
N ASN A 456 -2.16 -8.89 20.84
CA ASN A 456 -0.88 -8.26 20.54
C ASN A 456 -0.40 -8.79 19.18
N VAL A 457 -0.10 -7.88 18.26
CA VAL A 457 0.38 -8.16 16.90
C VAL A 457 1.59 -7.28 16.55
N SER A 458 2.30 -6.77 17.58
CA SER A 458 3.50 -5.95 17.41
C SER A 458 4.62 -6.76 16.75
N ASP A 459 4.74 -8.04 17.08
CA ASP A 459 5.38 -9.03 16.21
C ASP A 459 4.29 -9.73 15.38
N ASN A 460 4.24 -9.39 14.10
CA ASN A 460 3.32 -9.98 13.14
C ASN A 460 3.55 -11.50 12.94
N ALA A 461 4.75 -12.02 13.19
CA ALA A 461 5.04 -13.45 13.06
C ALA A 461 4.52 -14.26 14.28
N ASN A 462 4.45 -13.62 15.45
CA ASN A 462 4.07 -14.25 16.72
C ASN A 462 2.95 -13.47 17.45
N PRO A 463 1.75 -13.31 16.84
CA PRO A 463 0.59 -12.73 17.53
C PRO A 463 0.19 -13.52 18.80
N SER A 464 -0.44 -12.86 19.77
CA SER A 464 -0.99 -13.48 20.99
C SER A 464 -2.34 -12.89 21.39
N LEU A 465 -3.20 -13.66 22.07
CA LEU A 465 -4.52 -13.20 22.54
C LEU A 465 -4.41 -12.79 24.01
N ILE A 466 -4.28 -11.50 24.26
CA ILE A 466 -3.97 -10.98 25.59
C ILE A 466 -5.21 -10.73 26.45
N SER A 467 -6.38 -10.51 25.85
CA SER A 467 -7.65 -10.39 26.58
C SER A 467 -8.90 -10.68 25.71
N GLU A 468 -9.95 -11.22 26.34
CA GLU A 468 -11.24 -11.56 25.73
C GLU A 468 -12.39 -11.17 26.66
N ALA A 469 -13.35 -10.38 26.17
CA ALA A 469 -14.63 -10.14 26.83
C ALA A 469 -15.77 -10.83 26.03
N ILE A 470 -16.50 -11.73 26.68
CA ILE A 470 -17.66 -12.46 26.15
C ILE A 470 -18.95 -11.82 26.65
N PHE A 471 -19.96 -11.71 25.78
CA PHE A 471 -21.24 -11.04 26.06
C PHE A 471 -22.42 -11.98 25.77
N ASN A 472 -23.24 -12.22 26.78
CA ASN A 472 -24.39 -13.16 26.70
C ASN A 472 -25.68 -12.52 26.15
N LYS A 473 -25.69 -11.21 25.91
CA LYS A 473 -26.91 -10.43 25.57
C LYS A 473 -26.74 -9.38 24.47
N VAL A 474 -25.51 -9.09 24.04
CA VAL A 474 -25.19 -8.07 23.03
C VAL A 474 -24.18 -8.68 22.05
N GLU A 475 -24.39 -8.46 20.76
CA GLU A 475 -23.44 -8.82 19.70
C GLU A 475 -22.88 -7.60 18.98
N PHE A 476 -21.74 -7.74 18.28
CA PHE A 476 -20.99 -6.60 17.72
C PHE A 476 -20.69 -6.74 16.22
N ASN A 477 -21.15 -5.76 15.45
CA ASN A 477 -20.87 -5.66 14.02
C ASN A 477 -19.58 -4.88 13.72
N ASP A 478 -19.16 -3.99 14.63
CA ASP A 478 -17.96 -3.17 14.47
C ASP A 478 -17.32 -2.80 15.81
N VAL A 479 -16.01 -2.50 15.78
CA VAL A 479 -15.22 -2.04 16.93
C VAL A 479 -14.24 -0.95 16.50
N ASN A 480 -14.14 0.10 17.30
CA ASN A 480 -13.13 1.15 17.22
C ASN A 480 -12.46 1.37 18.58
N VAL A 481 -11.31 2.04 18.55
CA VAL A 481 -10.58 2.47 19.74
C VAL A 481 -10.05 3.87 19.47
N ASP A 482 -10.28 4.79 20.41
CA ASP A 482 -9.82 6.17 20.38
C ASP A 482 -9.72 6.73 21.81
N ASN A 483 -8.73 7.60 22.08
CA ASN A 483 -8.50 8.23 23.39
C ASN A 483 -8.51 7.24 24.59
N GLY A 484 -7.96 6.04 24.40
CA GLY A 484 -7.92 5.01 25.45
C GLY A 484 -9.27 4.37 25.77
N ILE A 485 -10.30 4.53 24.92
CA ILE A 485 -11.62 3.93 25.07
C ILE A 485 -11.91 3.06 23.84
N LEU A 486 -12.39 1.84 24.08
CA LEU A 486 -12.97 0.98 23.07
C LEU A 486 -14.46 1.31 22.90
N TYR A 487 -14.91 1.34 21.65
CA TYR A 487 -16.29 1.55 21.23
C TYR A 487 -16.72 0.39 20.33
N ALA A 488 -17.68 -0.43 20.75
CA ALA A 488 -18.21 -1.52 19.93
C ALA A 488 -19.69 -1.28 19.63
N VAL A 489 -20.08 -1.36 18.36
CA VAL A 489 -21.47 -1.16 17.93
C VAL A 489 -22.09 -2.43 17.34
N GLY A 490 -23.35 -2.64 17.67
CA GLY A 490 -24.10 -3.84 17.28
C GLY A 490 -25.52 -3.81 17.81
N GLY A 491 -25.98 -4.87 18.47
CA GLY A 491 -27.36 -4.91 18.97
C GLY A 491 -27.68 -6.00 19.98
N ASP A 492 -28.85 -5.85 20.60
CA ASP A 492 -29.51 -6.85 21.43
C ASP A 492 -30.95 -7.11 20.94
N LYS A 493 -31.72 -7.92 21.67
CA LYS A 493 -33.13 -8.21 21.38
C LYS A 493 -34.05 -6.97 21.39
N ASN A 494 -33.58 -5.84 21.92
CA ASN A 494 -34.32 -4.58 22.06
C ASN A 494 -33.70 -3.43 21.21
N GLY A 495 -32.81 -3.76 20.27
CA GLY A 495 -32.32 -2.89 19.21
C GLY A 495 -30.83 -2.56 19.25
N ALA A 496 -30.45 -1.48 18.56
CA ALA A 496 -29.06 -1.11 18.37
C ALA A 496 -28.37 -0.74 19.70
N ARG A 497 -27.09 -1.10 19.83
CA ARG A 497 -26.25 -0.87 21.00
C ARG A 497 -24.87 -0.31 20.68
N LEU A 498 -24.36 0.44 21.64
CA LEU A 498 -22.97 0.86 21.79
C LEU A 498 -22.49 0.36 23.16
N VAL A 499 -21.49 -0.52 23.17
CA VAL A 499 -20.75 -0.86 24.38
C VAL A 499 -19.44 -0.09 24.37
N THR A 500 -19.13 0.60 25.47
CA THR A 500 -17.83 1.28 25.67
C THR A 500 -17.07 0.67 26.83
N ALA A 501 -15.74 0.54 26.70
CA ALA A 501 -14.87 0.14 27.79
C ALA A 501 -13.59 1.00 27.80
N PRO A 502 -13.21 1.62 28.94
CA PRO A 502 -11.89 2.24 29.08
C PRO A 502 -10.80 1.15 29.04
N LEU A 503 -9.67 1.48 28.42
CA LEU A 503 -8.52 0.60 28.26
C LEU A 503 -7.34 1.11 29.09
N ALA A 504 -6.74 0.23 29.89
CA ALA A 504 -5.48 0.49 30.57
C ALA A 504 -4.35 -0.11 29.72
N ASN A 505 -3.40 0.69 29.26
CA ASN A 505 -2.31 0.25 28.37
C ASN A 505 -2.79 -0.55 27.12
N GLY A 506 -3.99 -0.25 26.62
CA GLY A 506 -4.60 -0.92 25.47
C GLY A 506 -5.37 -2.20 25.77
N THR A 507 -5.45 -2.65 27.03
CA THR A 507 -6.25 -3.83 27.43
C THR A 507 -7.41 -3.46 28.34
N PHE A 508 -8.39 -4.37 28.47
CA PHE A 508 -9.53 -4.17 29.36
C PHE A 508 -9.11 -4.12 30.85
N ASN A 509 -9.84 -3.35 31.65
CA ASN A 509 -9.68 -3.39 33.11
C ASN A 509 -10.15 -4.75 33.65
N THR A 510 -9.29 -5.41 34.42
CA THR A 510 -9.48 -6.80 34.89
C THR A 510 -10.03 -6.93 36.31
N GLN A 511 -10.46 -5.82 36.92
CA GLN A 511 -10.96 -5.77 38.30
C GLN A 511 -12.41 -5.25 38.40
N ASP A 512 -12.88 -4.50 37.40
CA ASP A 512 -14.21 -3.87 37.43
C ASP A 512 -14.94 -4.02 36.08
N LEU A 513 -15.92 -4.92 36.04
CA LEU A 513 -16.79 -5.13 34.88
C LEU A 513 -17.79 -3.99 34.65
N THR A 514 -18.09 -3.15 35.66
CA THR A 514 -19.04 -2.04 35.52
C THR A 514 -18.53 -0.93 34.59
N LEU A 515 -17.24 -0.99 34.23
CA LEU A 515 -16.61 -0.14 33.23
C LEU A 515 -17.04 -0.48 31.79
N PHE A 516 -17.62 -1.66 31.55
CA PHE A 516 -18.33 -1.97 30.30
C PHE A 516 -19.73 -1.33 30.35
N LYS A 517 -19.85 -0.14 29.76
CA LYS A 517 -21.11 0.62 29.72
C LYS A 517 -21.87 0.35 28.42
N ASP A 518 -23.13 -0.05 28.53
CA ASP A 518 -24.04 -0.25 27.40
C ASP A 518 -24.98 0.96 27.20
N TYR A 519 -25.10 1.41 25.96
CA TYR A 519 -25.92 2.55 25.56
C TYR A 519 -26.84 2.16 24.40
N LYS A 520 -28.12 2.53 24.51
CA LYS A 520 -29.09 2.35 23.43
C LYS A 520 -28.85 3.35 22.30
N LEU A 521 -28.71 2.85 21.08
CA LEU A 521 -28.65 3.65 19.85
C LEU A 521 -30.01 3.67 19.13
N PRO A 522 -30.23 4.61 18.18
CA PRO A 522 -31.38 4.56 17.28
C PRO A 522 -31.43 3.29 16.44
N SER A 523 -32.66 2.80 16.16
CA SER A 523 -32.96 1.61 15.36
C SER A 523 -32.59 0.24 15.97
N SER A 524 -32.62 -0.82 15.17
CA SER A 524 -32.52 -2.22 15.64
C SER A 524 -31.11 -2.80 15.60
N SER A 525 -30.19 -2.26 14.80
CA SER A 525 -28.83 -2.83 14.68
C SER A 525 -27.80 -1.78 14.30
N GLY A 526 -26.80 -1.56 15.17
CA GLY A 526 -25.57 -0.81 14.85
C GLY A 526 -24.70 -1.59 13.85
N LYS A 527 -24.10 -0.88 12.88
CA LYS A 527 -23.41 -1.48 11.72
C LYS A 527 -21.94 -1.09 11.60
N GLY A 528 -21.60 0.14 11.98
CA GLY A 528 -20.26 0.70 11.84
C GLY A 528 -20.12 2.01 12.59
N SER A 529 -18.89 2.38 12.91
CA SER A 529 -18.57 3.58 13.68
C SER A 529 -17.24 4.20 13.25
N ILE A 530 -17.05 5.48 13.56
CA ILE A 530 -15.75 6.16 13.59
C ILE A 530 -15.74 7.16 14.74
N PHE A 531 -14.57 7.41 15.32
CA PHE A 531 -14.38 8.51 16.27
C PHE A 531 -13.58 9.63 15.61
N TYR A 532 -14.00 10.88 15.81
CA TYR A 532 -13.23 12.06 15.38
C TYR A 532 -13.75 13.34 16.06
N ASN A 533 -12.84 14.29 16.34
CA ASN A 533 -13.13 15.58 17.00
C ASN A 533 -14.07 15.42 18.22
N ASN A 534 -13.65 14.59 19.18
CA ASN A 534 -14.39 14.26 20.40
C ASN A 534 -15.83 13.77 20.20
N SER A 535 -16.18 13.33 18.99
CA SER A 535 -17.52 12.85 18.62
C SER A 535 -17.44 11.42 18.10
N LEU A 536 -18.37 10.57 18.55
CA LEU A 536 -18.56 9.25 17.96
C LEU A 536 -19.60 9.38 16.85
N TRP A 537 -19.26 8.98 15.63
CA TRP A 537 -20.21 8.93 14.52
C TRP A 537 -20.59 7.47 14.29
N ALA A 538 -21.88 7.16 14.39
CA ALA A 538 -22.40 5.80 14.35
C ALA A 538 -23.39 5.61 13.20
N VAL A 539 -23.27 4.46 12.54
CA VAL A 539 -24.23 3.98 11.54
C VAL A 539 -25.10 2.90 12.18
N THR A 540 -26.42 3.06 12.08
CA THR A 540 -27.39 2.02 12.44
C THR A 540 -28.32 1.74 11.25
N GLY A 541 -28.71 0.48 11.07
CA GLY A 541 -29.57 0.02 9.97
C GLY A 541 -30.94 -0.45 10.46
N ALA A 542 -31.84 -0.72 9.50
CA ALA A 542 -33.27 -0.96 9.66
C ALA A 542 -34.08 0.28 10.10
N THR A 543 -35.38 0.11 10.33
CA THR A 543 -36.36 1.20 10.47
C THR A 543 -35.99 2.18 11.58
N GLY A 544 -35.94 3.48 11.23
CA GLY A 544 -35.45 4.54 12.13
C GLY A 544 -33.93 4.60 12.29
N GLY A 545 -33.18 3.85 11.47
CA GLY A 545 -31.73 3.88 11.40
C GLY A 545 -31.23 5.08 10.60
N GLY A 546 -29.91 5.14 10.43
CA GLY A 546 -29.28 6.28 9.78
C GLY A 546 -27.79 6.41 10.05
N TYR A 547 -27.32 7.64 9.86
CA TYR A 547 -25.98 8.06 10.25
C TYR A 547 -26.11 9.22 11.25
N PHE A 548 -25.49 9.05 12.41
CA PHE A 548 -25.69 9.92 13.57
C PHE A 548 -24.35 10.38 14.13
N LYS A 549 -24.29 11.63 14.58
CA LYS A 549 -23.25 12.11 15.49
C LYS A 549 -23.76 11.97 16.92
N LEU A 550 -22.96 11.34 17.77
CA LEU A 550 -23.27 11.08 19.17
C LEU A 550 -22.29 11.89 20.04
N ASN A 551 -22.80 12.50 21.10
CA ASN A 551 -21.99 13.30 22.03
C ASN A 551 -21.54 12.46 23.24
N PRO A 552 -20.25 12.11 23.38
CA PRO A 552 -19.76 11.34 24.53
C PRO A 552 -19.98 12.04 25.88
N ALA A 553 -19.96 13.37 25.92
CA ALA A 553 -20.20 14.16 27.13
C ALA A 553 -21.69 14.17 27.57
N SER A 554 -22.60 13.67 26.74
CA SER A 554 -24.05 13.58 27.00
C SER A 554 -24.55 12.14 26.85
N ASN A 555 -23.79 11.18 27.41
CA ASN A 555 -24.10 9.74 27.40
C ASN A 555 -24.42 9.20 25.99
N TYR A 556 -23.69 9.67 24.98
CA TYR A 556 -23.86 9.31 23.57
C TYR A 556 -25.25 9.61 22.99
N SER A 557 -25.96 10.60 23.53
CA SER A 557 -27.17 11.15 22.90
C SER A 557 -26.87 11.66 21.49
N VAL A 558 -27.82 11.49 20.57
CA VAL A 558 -27.74 12.03 19.21
C VAL A 558 -27.65 13.56 19.27
N SER A 559 -26.54 14.12 18.79
CA SER A 559 -26.34 15.56 18.64
C SER A 559 -26.60 16.04 17.21
N GLU A 560 -26.50 15.15 16.23
CA GLU A 560 -26.76 15.43 14.81
C GLU A 560 -27.30 14.17 14.13
N GLN A 561 -28.38 14.30 13.34
CA GLN A 561 -28.90 13.23 12.49
C GLN A 561 -28.54 13.56 11.03
N VAL A 562 -27.50 12.90 10.52
CA VAL A 562 -26.85 13.20 9.24
C VAL A 562 -27.58 12.53 8.06
N TYR A 563 -28.19 11.37 8.32
CA TYR A 563 -29.00 10.62 7.36
C TYR A 563 -30.11 9.90 8.14
N SER A 564 -31.36 9.97 7.69
CA SER A 564 -32.55 9.53 8.43
C SER A 564 -33.37 8.43 7.75
N THR A 565 -33.18 8.21 6.46
CA THR A 565 -33.82 7.14 5.65
C THR A 565 -33.02 5.83 5.74
N GLY A 566 -32.59 5.48 6.95
CA GLY A 566 -31.48 4.57 7.20
C GLY A 566 -31.78 3.07 7.25
N ASP A 567 -32.93 2.63 6.75
CA ASP A 567 -33.35 1.21 6.73
C ASP A 567 -32.28 0.26 6.16
N ARG A 568 -31.41 0.79 5.28
CA ARG A 568 -30.33 0.06 4.60
C ARG A 568 -28.96 0.74 4.72
N SER A 569 -28.74 1.54 5.76
CA SER A 569 -27.41 2.07 6.10
C SER A 569 -26.41 0.93 6.33
N LYS A 570 -25.18 1.06 5.82
CA LYS A 570 -24.18 -0.02 5.86
C LYS A 570 -22.93 0.33 6.63
N TYR A 571 -22.22 1.37 6.22
CA TYR A 571 -20.86 1.59 6.71
C TYR A 571 -20.46 3.06 6.73
N VAL A 572 -19.44 3.34 7.53
CA VAL A 572 -18.75 4.64 7.58
C VAL A 572 -17.25 4.39 7.63
N ALA A 573 -16.47 5.23 6.94
CA ALA A 573 -15.02 5.22 7.00
C ALA A 573 -14.47 6.65 6.99
N ARG A 574 -13.23 6.82 7.43
CA ARG A 574 -12.55 8.12 7.51
C ARG A 574 -11.06 7.95 7.16
N ASN A 575 -10.53 8.92 6.44
CA ASN A 575 -9.09 9.20 6.33
C ASN A 575 -8.82 10.62 6.85
N ASP A 576 -7.61 11.15 6.70
CA ASP A 576 -7.27 12.47 7.26
C ASP A 576 -8.05 13.63 6.64
N ALA A 577 -8.43 13.53 5.36
CA ALA A 577 -9.10 14.58 4.60
C ALA A 577 -10.62 14.40 4.51
N TYR A 578 -11.12 13.15 4.47
CA TYR A 578 -12.49 12.81 4.15
C TYR A 578 -13.15 11.85 5.15
N GLN A 579 -14.46 12.04 5.31
CA GLN A 579 -15.39 11.13 5.97
C GLN A 579 -16.40 10.64 4.92
N VAL A 580 -16.62 9.33 4.83
CA VAL A 580 -17.52 8.74 3.84
C VAL A 580 -18.52 7.80 4.51
N PHE A 581 -19.81 7.99 4.21
CA PHE A 581 -20.91 7.15 4.64
C PHE A 581 -21.56 6.46 3.43
N PHE A 582 -21.95 5.20 3.60
CA PHE A 582 -22.56 4.35 2.57
C PHE A 582 -23.87 3.71 3.02
N ALA A 583 -24.89 3.76 2.15
CA ALA A 583 -26.17 3.07 2.27
C ALA A 583 -26.60 2.41 0.94
N VAL A 584 -27.37 1.32 1.03
CA VAL A 584 -27.99 0.68 -0.14
C VAL A 584 -29.41 1.21 -0.32
N GLU A 585 -29.73 1.84 -1.44
CA GLU A 585 -31.09 2.33 -1.70
C GLU A 585 -31.88 1.34 -2.58
N ALA A 586 -33.19 1.57 -2.74
CA ALA A 586 -34.02 0.72 -3.61
C ALA A 586 -33.54 0.72 -5.07
N ASN A 587 -32.99 1.86 -5.53
CA ASN A 587 -32.62 2.10 -6.92
C ASN A 587 -31.10 2.20 -7.15
N GLY A 588 -30.25 1.91 -6.15
CA GLY A 588 -28.80 2.13 -6.30
C GLY A 588 -27.98 2.08 -5.02
N ALA A 589 -26.75 2.58 -5.10
CA ALA A 589 -25.88 2.87 -3.96
C ALA A 589 -25.95 4.38 -3.62
N PHE A 590 -26.09 4.73 -2.35
CA PHE A 590 -25.98 6.11 -1.86
C PHE A 590 -24.68 6.31 -1.09
N VAL A 591 -23.94 7.36 -1.45
CA VAL A 591 -22.67 7.73 -0.80
C VAL A 591 -22.68 9.21 -0.42
N ARG A 592 -22.39 9.50 0.85
CA ARG A 592 -22.10 10.85 1.34
C ARG A 592 -20.59 10.98 1.54
N ILE A 593 -19.97 11.95 0.90
CA ILE A 593 -18.54 12.30 1.05
C ILE A 593 -18.48 13.70 1.66
N ALA A 594 -17.88 13.81 2.84
CA ALA A 594 -17.66 15.07 3.55
C ALA A 594 -16.17 15.24 3.86
N ASN A 595 -15.78 16.43 4.33
CA ASN A 595 -14.50 16.62 5.02
C ASN A 595 -14.40 15.67 6.23
N SER A 596 -13.20 15.43 6.74
CA SER A 596 -12.99 14.44 7.81
C SER A 596 -13.67 14.79 9.14
N ASP A 597 -14.06 16.06 9.34
CA ASP A 597 -14.89 16.58 10.45
C ASP A 597 -16.41 16.47 10.22
N GLY A 598 -16.83 15.99 9.05
CA GLY A 598 -18.22 15.89 8.63
C GLY A 598 -18.76 17.13 7.91
N SER A 599 -17.98 18.21 7.78
CA SER A 599 -18.37 19.45 7.10
C SER A 599 -18.35 19.34 5.56
N SER A 600 -18.94 20.33 4.87
CA SER A 600 -19.03 20.41 3.41
C SER A 600 -19.46 19.11 2.71
N PRO A 601 -20.58 18.48 3.13
CA PRO A 601 -21.01 17.20 2.57
C PRO A 601 -21.47 17.31 1.13
N ARG A 602 -21.17 16.26 0.35
CA ARG A 602 -21.64 16.03 -1.01
C ARG A 602 -22.23 14.62 -1.08
N THR A 603 -23.32 14.46 -1.80
CA THR A 603 -24.10 13.21 -1.85
C THR A 603 -24.25 12.73 -3.28
N TYR A 604 -24.08 11.42 -3.49
CA TYR A 604 -24.05 10.79 -4.80
C TYR A 604 -24.88 9.51 -4.77
N SER A 605 -25.72 9.31 -5.79
CA SER A 605 -26.53 8.10 -5.98
C SER A 605 -26.15 7.42 -7.29
N TYR A 606 -25.78 6.14 -7.23
CA TYR A 606 -25.31 5.36 -8.37
C TYR A 606 -26.32 4.27 -8.71
N SER A 607 -27.17 4.50 -9.72
CA SER A 607 -28.24 3.58 -10.09
C SER A 607 -27.73 2.25 -10.66
N GLY A 608 -26.59 2.26 -11.35
CA GLY A 608 -25.93 1.05 -11.85
C GLY A 608 -25.44 0.09 -10.75
N LEU A 609 -25.40 0.53 -9.48
CA LEU A 609 -24.93 -0.25 -8.33
C LEU A 609 -26.07 -0.81 -7.46
N ALA A 610 -27.31 -0.86 -7.97
CA ALA A 610 -28.46 -1.43 -7.28
C ALA A 610 -28.27 -2.92 -6.97
N GLN A 611 -28.28 -3.29 -5.68
CA GLN A 611 -28.02 -4.64 -5.20
C GLN A 611 -29.30 -5.48 -5.12
N THR A 612 -29.19 -6.77 -5.42
CA THR A 612 -30.26 -7.74 -5.13
C THR A 612 -30.15 -8.31 -3.72
N VAL A 613 -28.92 -8.35 -3.17
CA VAL A 613 -28.64 -8.79 -1.81
C VAL A 613 -28.36 -7.56 -0.95
N VAL A 614 -29.35 -7.15 -0.15
CA VAL A 614 -29.35 -5.86 0.57
C VAL A 614 -29.07 -5.97 2.07
N ASP A 615 -28.86 -7.18 2.58
CA ASP A 615 -28.59 -7.52 3.98
C ASP A 615 -27.09 -7.66 4.30
N GLY A 616 -26.26 -8.07 3.32
CA GLY A 616 -24.80 -8.21 3.43
C GLY A 616 -24.05 -7.01 4.04
N LYS A 617 -22.89 -7.27 4.66
CA LYS A 617 -22.21 -6.28 5.52
C LYS A 617 -21.78 -5.03 4.76
N ASN A 618 -21.24 -5.21 3.56
CA ASN A 618 -20.81 -4.13 2.65
C ASN A 618 -19.88 -3.10 3.32
N THR A 619 -18.68 -3.51 3.73
CA THR A 619 -17.69 -2.56 4.27
C THR A 619 -17.22 -1.55 3.23
N LEU A 620 -16.63 -0.47 3.74
CA LEU A 620 -16.04 0.61 2.98
C LEU A 620 -14.63 0.87 3.52
N VAL A 621 -13.65 1.08 2.64
CA VAL A 621 -12.28 1.48 3.00
C VAL A 621 -11.83 2.65 2.12
N LEU A 622 -11.01 3.55 2.67
CA LEU A 622 -10.47 4.71 1.97
C LEU A 622 -8.95 4.57 1.82
N ASP A 623 -8.41 4.91 0.65
CA ASP A 623 -7.02 5.40 0.55
C ASP A 623 -7.02 6.94 0.56
N THR A 624 -5.96 7.61 0.11
CA THR A 624 -5.88 9.07 0.08
C THR A 624 -6.77 9.73 -0.98
N GLU A 625 -7.08 9.04 -2.09
CA GLU A 625 -7.82 9.59 -3.24
C GLU A 625 -9.17 8.91 -3.49
N TYR A 626 -9.32 7.64 -3.09
CA TYR A 626 -10.48 6.80 -3.43
C TYR A 626 -11.17 6.17 -2.22
N ALA A 627 -12.49 6.06 -2.34
CA ALA A 627 -13.33 5.14 -1.59
C ALA A 627 -13.49 3.83 -2.36
N TYR A 628 -13.31 2.70 -1.67
CA TYR A 628 -13.59 1.36 -2.18
C TYR A 628 -14.75 0.75 -1.39
N ILE A 629 -15.85 0.44 -2.08
CA ILE A 629 -17.12 0.03 -1.44
C ILE A 629 -17.46 -1.40 -1.82
N ALA A 630 -17.64 -2.28 -0.84
CA ALA A 630 -18.20 -3.62 -1.02
C ALA A 630 -19.71 -3.53 -1.26
N LEU A 631 -20.22 -4.32 -2.22
CA LEU A 631 -21.59 -4.21 -2.74
C LEU A 631 -22.26 -5.59 -2.90
N SER A 632 -21.98 -6.56 -2.04
CA SER A 632 -22.60 -7.90 -2.04
C SER A 632 -22.60 -8.57 -3.42
N ASP A 633 -23.76 -8.72 -4.08
CA ASP A 633 -23.88 -9.34 -5.41
C ASP A 633 -23.33 -8.48 -6.56
N LYS A 634 -23.09 -7.18 -6.30
CA LYS A 634 -22.49 -6.21 -7.22
C LYS A 634 -20.99 -5.99 -6.99
N GLY A 635 -20.32 -6.80 -6.17
CA GLY A 635 -18.86 -6.80 -6.08
C GLY A 635 -18.27 -5.57 -5.39
N VAL A 636 -17.44 -4.78 -6.08
CA VAL A 636 -16.75 -3.61 -5.53
C VAL A 636 -16.75 -2.41 -6.48
N ALA A 637 -16.97 -1.22 -5.95
CA ALA A 637 -16.84 0.05 -6.68
C ALA A 637 -15.66 0.89 -6.15
N LYS A 638 -14.98 1.62 -7.06
CA LYS A 638 -13.93 2.62 -6.77
C LYS A 638 -14.49 4.00 -7.10
N ILE A 639 -14.58 4.87 -6.10
CA ILE A 639 -15.14 6.23 -6.21
C ILE A 639 -14.09 7.26 -5.82
N LYS A 640 -13.91 8.31 -6.62
CA LYS A 640 -12.94 9.38 -6.36
C LYS A 640 -13.46 10.35 -5.29
N LEU A 641 -12.72 10.52 -4.20
CA LEU A 641 -13.14 11.33 -3.05
C LEU A 641 -13.30 12.83 -3.38
N SER A 642 -12.47 13.36 -4.27
CA SER A 642 -12.51 14.77 -4.63
C SER A 642 -13.68 15.15 -5.55
N THR A 643 -14.32 14.20 -6.24
CA THR A 643 -15.39 14.48 -7.23
C THR A 643 -16.68 13.69 -7.02
N GLY A 644 -16.63 12.53 -6.35
CA GLY A 644 -17.72 11.53 -6.33
C GLY A 644 -17.89 10.77 -7.66
N GLU A 645 -16.86 10.77 -8.49
CA GLU A 645 -16.86 10.03 -9.75
C GLU A 645 -16.74 8.52 -9.50
N LEU A 646 -17.61 7.71 -10.12
CA LEU A 646 -17.46 6.26 -10.17
C LEU A 646 -16.38 5.91 -11.21
N VAL A 647 -15.15 5.75 -10.73
CA VAL A 647 -13.96 5.52 -11.59
C VAL A 647 -13.90 4.09 -12.11
N ASN A 648 -14.32 3.11 -11.30
CA ASN A 648 -14.27 1.70 -11.69
C ASN A 648 -15.27 0.84 -10.91
N HIS A 649 -15.69 -0.28 -11.51
CA HIS A 649 -16.64 -1.23 -10.93
C HIS A 649 -16.29 -2.66 -11.35
N PHE A 650 -16.19 -3.58 -10.39
CA PHE A 650 -15.86 -4.99 -10.63
C PHE A 650 -16.89 -5.91 -9.96
N VAL A 651 -17.39 -6.89 -10.72
CA VAL A 651 -18.39 -7.87 -10.27
C VAL A 651 -17.78 -9.28 -10.39
N PRO A 652 -17.38 -9.95 -9.29
CA PRO A 652 -16.71 -11.26 -9.34
C PRO A 652 -17.43 -12.30 -10.20
N ARG A 653 -18.73 -12.51 -10.00
CA ARG A 653 -19.54 -13.48 -10.77
C ARG A 653 -19.65 -13.18 -12.29
N ASN A 654 -19.25 -11.98 -12.72
CA ASN A 654 -19.17 -11.63 -14.13
C ASN A 654 -17.82 -11.98 -14.76
N TYR A 655 -16.74 -12.02 -13.97
CA TYR A 655 -15.39 -12.27 -14.45
C TYR A 655 -15.23 -13.65 -15.13
N MET A 656 -14.44 -13.66 -16.21
CA MET A 656 -14.21 -14.84 -17.04
C MET A 656 -12.73 -14.94 -17.43
N VAL A 657 -12.23 -16.16 -17.46
CA VAL A 657 -10.90 -16.51 -18.01
C VAL A 657 -11.14 -17.65 -18.99
N ASN A 658 -10.59 -17.54 -20.21
CA ASN A 658 -10.81 -18.53 -21.29
C ASN A 658 -12.29 -18.90 -21.51
N SER A 659 -13.18 -17.89 -21.50
CA SER A 659 -14.64 -18.02 -21.60
C SER A 659 -15.33 -18.82 -20.48
N ALA A 660 -14.62 -19.19 -19.41
CA ALA A 660 -15.15 -19.87 -18.24
C ALA A 660 -15.30 -18.91 -17.05
N LYS A 661 -16.33 -19.12 -16.22
CA LYS A 661 -16.54 -18.38 -14.97
C LYS A 661 -15.57 -18.88 -13.89
N VAL A 662 -14.82 -17.96 -13.29
CA VAL A 662 -13.84 -18.28 -12.23
C VAL A 662 -14.46 -18.24 -10.83
N PHE A 663 -15.34 -17.27 -10.59
CA PHE A 663 -15.94 -17.02 -9.27
C PHE A 663 -17.40 -17.48 -9.20
N SER A 664 -17.86 -17.78 -7.98
CA SER A 664 -19.19 -18.31 -7.71
C SER A 664 -20.33 -17.36 -8.10
N GLN A 665 -21.39 -17.91 -8.69
CA GLN A 665 -22.64 -17.19 -8.95
C GLN A 665 -23.39 -16.82 -7.67
N THR A 666 -23.04 -17.40 -6.52
CA THR A 666 -23.55 -17.05 -5.19
C THR A 666 -22.54 -16.31 -4.32
N GLY A 667 -21.34 -16.00 -4.84
CA GLY A 667 -20.33 -15.21 -4.13
C GLY A 667 -20.82 -13.79 -3.84
N LEU A 668 -20.54 -13.29 -2.64
CA LEU A 668 -20.96 -11.97 -2.15
C LEU A 668 -19.75 -11.22 -1.58
N THR A 669 -19.46 -10.03 -2.11
CA THR A 669 -18.38 -9.19 -1.59
C THR A 669 -18.88 -8.47 -0.34
N ASN A 670 -18.53 -8.98 0.83
CA ASN A 670 -18.95 -8.43 2.13
C ASN A 670 -17.94 -7.44 2.71
N GLY A 671 -16.65 -7.68 2.47
CA GLY A 671 -15.54 -6.90 3.03
C GLY A 671 -14.53 -6.47 1.97
N VAL A 672 -13.93 -5.31 2.16
CA VAL A 672 -12.84 -4.76 1.33
C VAL A 672 -11.74 -4.13 2.19
N ALA A 673 -10.49 -4.38 1.79
CA ALA A 673 -9.30 -3.75 2.36
C ALA A 673 -8.36 -3.33 1.22
N VAL A 674 -7.58 -2.27 1.40
CA VAL A 674 -6.65 -1.74 0.39
C VAL A 674 -5.28 -1.48 1.01
N ASN A 675 -4.21 -1.66 0.25
CA ASN A 675 -2.86 -1.24 0.63
C ASN A 675 -2.21 -0.41 -0.50
N ASN A 676 -0.87 -0.29 -0.48
CA ASN A 676 -0.15 0.50 -1.47
C ASN A 676 -0.29 -0.01 -2.91
N CYS A 677 -0.60 -1.31 -3.11
CA CYS A 677 -0.60 -1.95 -4.43
C CYS A 677 -1.94 -2.58 -4.82
N TYR A 678 -2.67 -3.13 -3.86
CA TYR A 678 -3.75 -4.07 -4.12
C TYR A 678 -5.02 -3.72 -3.33
N LEU A 679 -6.16 -4.07 -3.94
CA LEU A 679 -7.48 -4.08 -3.34
C LEU A 679 -7.91 -5.54 -3.12
N TYR A 680 -8.35 -5.86 -1.92
CA TYR A 680 -8.67 -7.22 -1.49
C TYR A 680 -10.14 -7.32 -1.13
N LEU A 681 -10.83 -8.31 -1.69
CA LEU A 681 -12.27 -8.51 -1.55
C LEU A 681 -12.52 -9.82 -0.77
N ALA A 682 -13.13 -9.73 0.40
CA ALA A 682 -13.67 -10.89 1.11
C ALA A 682 -15.00 -11.29 0.44
N ASN A 683 -14.95 -12.31 -0.43
CA ASN A 683 -16.04 -12.70 -1.34
C ASN A 683 -16.72 -14.03 -0.95
N GLY A 684 -16.87 -14.29 0.34
CA GLY A 684 -17.54 -15.49 0.86
C GLY A 684 -16.80 -16.78 0.45
N THR A 685 -17.49 -17.68 -0.24
CA THR A 685 -16.99 -19.01 -0.64
C THR A 685 -15.95 -18.98 -1.77
N ASP A 686 -15.74 -17.83 -2.41
CA ASP A 686 -14.61 -17.62 -3.33
C ASP A 686 -13.30 -17.32 -2.59
N GLY A 687 -13.37 -17.03 -1.28
CA GLY A 687 -12.21 -16.64 -0.47
C GLY A 687 -11.90 -15.15 -0.64
N VAL A 688 -10.60 -14.83 -0.73
CA VAL A 688 -10.13 -13.45 -0.94
C VAL A 688 -9.70 -13.28 -2.38
N ILE A 689 -10.37 -12.38 -3.10
CA ILE A 689 -10.00 -11.97 -4.46
C ILE A 689 -9.10 -10.74 -4.37
N VAL A 690 -8.06 -10.69 -5.20
CA VAL A 690 -7.09 -9.59 -5.24
C VAL A 690 -7.16 -8.89 -6.58
N LEU A 691 -7.35 -7.57 -6.55
CA LEU A 691 -7.24 -6.68 -7.71
C LEU A 691 -6.00 -5.80 -7.55
N ASN A 692 -5.36 -5.45 -8.67
CA ASN A 692 -4.38 -4.35 -8.70
C ASN A 692 -5.15 -3.04 -8.51
N LYS A 693 -4.79 -2.22 -7.51
CA LYS A 693 -5.62 -1.05 -7.15
C LYS A 693 -5.61 0.06 -8.22
N ASN A 694 -4.55 0.09 -9.04
CA ASN A 694 -4.31 1.12 -10.04
C ASN A 694 -5.06 0.77 -11.33
N THR A 695 -4.86 -0.43 -11.87
CA THR A 695 -5.52 -0.90 -13.11
C THR A 695 -6.93 -1.45 -12.88
N PHE A 696 -7.25 -1.84 -11.65
CA PHE A 696 -8.48 -2.56 -11.27
C PHE A 696 -8.63 -3.97 -11.86
N ASN A 697 -7.59 -4.50 -12.52
CA ASN A 697 -7.56 -5.86 -13.05
C ASN A 697 -7.44 -6.90 -11.93
N VAL A 698 -8.03 -8.07 -12.15
CA VAL A 698 -7.88 -9.24 -11.26
C VAL A 698 -6.44 -9.75 -11.33
N VAL A 699 -5.79 -9.85 -10.18
CA VAL A 699 -4.46 -10.44 -10.02
C VAL A 699 -4.56 -11.92 -9.68
N GLY A 700 -5.56 -12.30 -8.89
CA GLY A 700 -5.76 -13.69 -8.49
C GLY A 700 -6.68 -13.82 -7.29
N TYR A 701 -6.71 -15.00 -6.69
CA TYR A 701 -7.44 -15.27 -5.45
C TYR A 701 -6.81 -16.40 -4.63
N TYR A 702 -7.11 -16.45 -3.34
CA TYR A 702 -6.84 -17.60 -2.48
C TYR A 702 -8.08 -17.99 -1.67
N LYS A 703 -8.24 -19.28 -1.41
CA LYS A 703 -9.32 -19.80 -0.57
C LYS A 703 -8.84 -20.09 0.85
N LEU A 704 -9.76 -19.91 1.80
CA LEU A 704 -9.60 -20.34 3.19
C LEU A 704 -10.47 -21.56 3.45
N SER A 705 -10.36 -22.13 4.66
CA SER A 705 -11.12 -23.30 5.10
C SER A 705 -12.63 -23.05 5.24
N ALA A 706 -13.08 -21.80 5.30
CA ALA A 706 -14.48 -21.38 5.26
C ALA A 706 -14.62 -20.03 4.52
N SER A 707 -15.82 -19.46 4.55
CA SER A 707 -16.16 -18.21 3.85
C SER A 707 -15.41 -16.99 4.39
N ALA A 708 -14.78 -16.22 3.51
CA ALA A 708 -14.19 -14.93 3.85
C ALA A 708 -15.28 -13.84 3.87
N ASN A 709 -15.66 -13.38 5.06
CA ASN A 709 -16.76 -12.42 5.26
C ASN A 709 -16.31 -11.01 5.64
N PHE A 710 -15.08 -10.86 6.13
CA PHE A 710 -14.47 -9.57 6.47
C PHE A 710 -12.97 -9.64 6.16
N ILE A 711 -12.37 -8.51 5.81
CA ILE A 711 -10.92 -8.37 5.67
C ILE A 711 -10.47 -6.99 6.16
N HIS A 712 -9.40 -6.95 6.92
CA HIS A 712 -8.64 -5.75 7.26
C HIS A 712 -7.16 -5.98 6.92
N ILE A 713 -6.45 -4.93 6.53
CA ILE A 713 -5.01 -5.01 6.24
C ILE A 713 -4.27 -3.94 7.03
N ASN A 714 -3.20 -4.38 7.69
CA ASN A 714 -2.24 -3.52 8.37
C ASN A 714 -0.85 -3.82 7.80
N ASN A 715 -0.27 -2.86 7.07
CA ASN A 715 0.96 -3.05 6.31
C ASN A 715 0.87 -4.31 5.42
N ASN A 716 1.69 -5.32 5.73
CA ASN A 716 1.79 -6.58 5.00
C ASN A 716 1.11 -7.75 5.74
N VAL A 717 0.12 -7.49 6.59
CA VAL A 717 -0.69 -8.52 7.25
C VAL A 717 -2.18 -8.28 7.01
N ALA A 718 -2.86 -9.32 6.54
CA ALA A 718 -4.30 -9.37 6.43
C ALA A 718 -4.93 -10.16 7.59
N PHE A 719 -6.00 -9.61 8.16
CA PHE A 719 -6.85 -10.26 9.14
C PHE A 719 -8.19 -10.57 8.46
N VAL A 720 -8.49 -11.86 8.25
CA VAL A 720 -9.66 -12.30 7.47
C VAL A 720 -10.64 -13.05 8.35
N GLY A 721 -11.89 -12.55 8.41
CA GLY A 721 -13.00 -13.23 9.09
C GLY A 721 -13.41 -14.47 8.30
N ASN A 722 -13.01 -15.64 8.79
CA ASN A 722 -13.09 -16.94 8.12
C ASN A 722 -14.34 -17.73 8.59
N GLY A 723 -15.50 -17.07 8.57
CA GLY A 723 -16.80 -17.68 8.88
C GLY A 723 -16.86 -18.38 10.24
N GLN A 724 -16.98 -19.71 10.22
CA GLN A 724 -17.04 -20.59 11.41
C GLN A 724 -15.64 -20.94 11.97
N ASN A 725 -14.58 -20.72 11.18
CA ASN A 725 -13.19 -21.01 11.55
C ASN A 725 -12.46 -19.79 12.14
N GLY A 726 -13.21 -18.82 12.66
CA GLY A 726 -12.70 -17.64 13.36
C GLY A 726 -11.96 -16.64 12.48
N LEU A 727 -10.73 -16.30 12.85
CA LEU A 727 -9.93 -15.26 12.21
C LEU A 727 -8.63 -15.86 11.66
N SER A 728 -8.37 -15.70 10.36
CA SER A 728 -7.10 -16.08 9.76
C SER A 728 -6.17 -14.86 9.68
N ILE A 729 -4.95 -14.99 10.21
CA ILE A 729 -3.88 -13.99 10.16
C ILE A 729 -2.90 -14.40 9.07
N ILE A 730 -2.75 -13.55 8.04
CA ILE A 730 -2.09 -13.90 6.79
C ILE A 730 -1.03 -12.85 6.46
N LYS A 731 0.23 -13.28 6.31
CA LYS A 731 1.30 -12.44 5.77
C LYS A 731 1.14 -12.30 4.26
N ILE A 732 1.29 -11.07 3.79
CA ILE A 732 1.44 -10.69 2.39
C ILE A 732 2.95 -10.54 2.15
N ASN A 733 3.49 -11.22 1.13
CA ASN A 733 4.91 -11.22 0.76
C ASN A 733 5.05 -10.66 -0.65
#